data_AF-A0A261A770-F1
#
_entry.id   AF-A0A261A770-F1
#
_cell.length_a   1.000
_cell.length_b   1.000
_cell.length_c   1.000
_cell.angle_alpha   90.00
_cell.angle_beta   90.00
_cell.angle_gamma   90.00
#
_symmetry.space_group_name_H-M   'P 1'
#
loop_
_entity.id
_entity.type
_entity.pdbx_description
1 polymer ?
#
loop_
_entity_poly.entity_id
_entity_poly.type
_entity_poly.pdbx_seq_one_letter_code
_entity_poly.pdbx_strand_id
1 'polypeptide(L)'
;PVKEETPSELAEVSYENNKKGCDIRFGQGQLKHINGRKTFDIFCEDMQTVLGNQKTTISQFNFYNRENELIIEETLLPNFFQKSLELFCCRRRSENTKTYPSQYANSIPMYNTAFDSIQEILKSRKRPLQVRYLRISVNEQDQLETLLKYVKSTELKYLVISEAIRASHADVKCELNLDVLKNFGNLNELTVYEFLISSSLESLSHIPTIEGTFKKITATEILARKETHLELVSLFDSWVRCYTIKYDEFPDKSRLFELFGAPIEHYSSWTKWKFNIPKTKKKLVVSLWASSPMKEETHSELAEVSYENNKEGCKIRFGQGQLKHINGRKAFDVFCEDIQTVLGNQKTKISHLYIYNRENESEIEEPPSLNFFQKSLELFCCRRRSENTKTYPSRYANSIAMCNKVCGVILKILKSRNHPLQVSNLSISINGQNQLETLLKHVESTELKYLCIKNDIYPTVKSELNLDMLKNFGNLKDLLVFNFLITSSLESLSHIPIIKGTFKKITATGILARKETHLKSGCQPWFDYYIKYDEFPDESHLFELFGTPFEHFSSSTTWKFYFPKRERYLVVFLSAARSDQLETLLEHVESAKLKYLFINNDIYATVKSELNLDTLKNFGNLKDLLVFNFLITFSLESLSHIPTIKGTFKKITATEIFARKEAHLESVSLFNSWVRCYTIKYDEFPDKSRLFELFGAPIEHFSSLTTWKFNIPESKKKLVVSLRAWSPLRENTPSDVVEVSYENNKNGCDICFGQGQFNHMIGRRAFDVFCEDMQTVLGNQKTKLSQFYIRNCEDESNIEKEKTKEEKTPPPNFFQKCLELFCCRKRSENTKTHPSQYANSIPMYNTVFDFILEILKSRKHPLQVRYLSISINGQDQLETLLKHVKSTELKYLEISEPRNKQLATVKRELNLDILKNFGNIEDLLVFDFLITSSLESLSHILKVRGKFKKITATQILSRKETHLKSGSQPWFRDYYIKYDEFPDKSRLFELFGAPIENFSSWTTWKFNIPKSERNLQVSSS
;
A
#
# COMPACT_ATOMS: atom_id res chain seq x y z
N PRO A 1 -31.05 -44.32 -44.27
CA PRO A 1 -30.97 -42.96 -44.87
C PRO A 1 -31.84 -41.95 -44.10
N VAL A 2 -31.24 -41.20 -43.17
CA VAL A 2 -31.41 -39.75 -42.92
C VAL A 2 -30.29 -39.36 -41.92
N LYS A 3 -29.28 -38.71 -42.49
CA LYS A 3 -28.25 -37.75 -42.03
C LYS A 3 -27.63 -37.80 -40.62
N GLU A 4 -26.29 -37.81 -40.68
CA GLU A 4 -25.32 -37.34 -39.70
C GLU A 4 -25.58 -35.90 -39.24
N GLU A 5 -25.57 -35.67 -37.92
CA GLU A 5 -25.12 -34.40 -37.33
C GLU A 5 -24.18 -34.70 -36.16
N THR A 6 -22.96 -34.20 -36.26
CA THR A 6 -21.89 -34.21 -35.26
C THR A 6 -22.26 -33.44 -33.98
N PRO A 7 -21.96 -33.96 -32.77
CA PRO A 7 -21.88 -33.13 -31.58
C PRO A 7 -20.41 -32.91 -31.16
N SER A 8 -19.97 -31.67 -31.31
CA SER A 8 -18.85 -31.05 -30.58
C SER A 8 -19.26 -29.58 -30.41
N GLU A 9 -19.12 -28.87 -29.29
CA GLU A 9 -18.06 -28.85 -28.28
C GLU A 9 -18.61 -28.24 -26.97
N LEU A 10 -17.84 -28.42 -25.89
CA LEU A 10 -17.91 -27.79 -24.56
C LEU A 10 -18.67 -28.58 -23.47
N ALA A 11 -17.90 -29.11 -22.52
CA ALA A 11 -18.36 -29.60 -21.22
C ALA A 11 -17.48 -28.95 -20.14
N GLU A 12 -18.09 -28.10 -19.32
CA GLU A 12 -17.51 -27.52 -18.10
C GLU A 12 -18.28 -28.14 -16.93
N VAL A 13 -17.55 -28.67 -15.95
CA VAL A 13 -18.13 -29.32 -14.77
C VAL A 13 -17.61 -28.60 -13.54
N SER A 14 -18.50 -28.20 -12.61
CA SER A 14 -18.12 -27.62 -11.33
C SER A 14 -18.92 -28.21 -10.19
N TYR A 15 -18.30 -28.31 -9.01
CA TYR A 15 -18.80 -29.01 -7.83
C TYR A 15 -18.83 -28.06 -6.62
N GLU A 16 -19.95 -28.00 -5.89
CA GLU A 16 -20.00 -27.28 -4.60
C GLU A 16 -20.83 -28.05 -3.55
N ASN A 17 -20.29 -28.21 -2.34
CA ASN A 17 -20.84 -29.11 -1.31
C ASN A 17 -21.73 -28.37 -0.30
N ASN A 18 -23.05 -28.66 -0.31
CA ASN A 18 -23.99 -28.15 0.67
C ASN A 18 -24.53 -29.19 1.68
N LYS A 19 -24.70 -28.77 2.96
CA LYS A 19 -24.97 -29.56 4.19
C LYS A 19 -26.19 -30.52 4.16
N LYS A 20 -26.82 -30.81 3.02
CA LYS A 20 -27.92 -31.77 2.84
C LYS A 20 -27.84 -32.64 1.58
N GLY A 21 -26.68 -32.77 0.94
CA GLY A 21 -26.50 -33.58 -0.28
C GLY A 21 -26.00 -32.73 -1.45
N CYS A 22 -25.53 -33.40 -2.49
CA CYS A 22 -24.93 -32.73 -3.65
C CYS A 22 -25.99 -32.39 -4.70
N ASP A 23 -25.88 -31.17 -5.25
CA ASP A 23 -26.67 -30.71 -6.38
C ASP A 23 -25.81 -30.80 -7.65
N ILE A 24 -26.35 -31.40 -8.71
CA ILE A 24 -25.70 -31.58 -10.02
C ILE A 24 -26.44 -30.69 -11.01
N ARG A 25 -25.75 -29.81 -11.74
CA ARG A 25 -26.37 -29.05 -12.85
C ARG A 25 -25.62 -29.28 -14.15
N PHE A 26 -26.31 -29.98 -15.04
CA PHE A 26 -26.09 -29.99 -16.47
C PHE A 26 -26.79 -28.75 -17.07
N GLY A 27 -26.44 -28.33 -18.29
CA GLY A 27 -27.21 -27.27 -18.98
C GLY A 27 -28.72 -27.50 -18.89
N GLN A 28 -29.48 -26.40 -18.73
CA GLN A 28 -30.94 -26.29 -18.47
C GLN A 28 -31.68 -27.62 -18.20
N GLY A 29 -31.36 -28.24 -17.08
CA GLY A 29 -32.09 -29.39 -16.57
C GLY A 29 -31.66 -29.70 -15.14
N GLN A 30 -32.58 -29.55 -14.19
CA GLN A 30 -32.39 -30.05 -12.83
C GLN A 30 -32.49 -31.57 -12.86
N LEU A 31 -31.42 -32.29 -12.51
CA LEU A 31 -31.53 -33.70 -12.17
C LEU A 31 -31.79 -33.82 -10.67
N LYS A 32 -33.03 -34.13 -10.32
CA LYS A 32 -33.41 -34.47 -8.94
C LYS A 32 -32.69 -35.75 -8.51
N HIS A 33 -32.19 -35.71 -7.28
CA HIS A 33 -31.80 -36.82 -6.41
C HIS A 33 -32.29 -38.20 -6.90
N ILE A 34 -31.39 -39.05 -7.39
CA ILE A 34 -31.72 -40.42 -7.79
C ILE A 34 -31.40 -41.35 -6.61
N ASN A 35 -32.47 -41.87 -5.99
CA ASN A 35 -32.56 -43.09 -5.17
C ASN A 35 -31.22 -43.71 -4.68
N GLY A 36 -30.76 -43.30 -3.49
CA GLY A 36 -29.90 -44.14 -2.63
C GLY A 36 -28.42 -44.31 -3.01
N ARG A 37 -27.89 -43.66 -4.05
CA ARG A 37 -26.44 -43.68 -4.37
C ARG A 37 -25.66 -42.57 -3.67
N LYS A 38 -24.39 -42.81 -3.32
CA LYS A 38 -23.51 -41.76 -2.76
C LYS A 38 -23.10 -40.83 -3.89
N THR A 39 -23.09 -39.50 -3.66
CA THR A 39 -22.71 -38.54 -4.72
C THR A 39 -21.34 -38.83 -5.34
N PHE A 40 -20.39 -39.31 -4.53
CA PHE A 40 -19.06 -39.63 -5.01
C PHE A 40 -19.08 -40.69 -6.14
N ASP A 41 -20.00 -41.65 -6.08
CA ASP A 41 -20.13 -42.69 -7.11
C ASP A 41 -20.60 -42.08 -8.45
N ILE A 42 -21.55 -41.15 -8.39
CA ILE A 42 -22.06 -40.41 -9.56
C ILE A 42 -20.94 -39.55 -10.17
N PHE A 43 -20.16 -38.88 -9.32
CA PHE A 43 -18.99 -38.12 -9.73
C PHE A 43 -18.00 -38.99 -10.53
N CYS A 44 -17.68 -40.18 -10.04
CA CYS A 44 -16.77 -41.10 -10.71
C CYS A 44 -17.33 -41.61 -12.04
N GLU A 45 -18.63 -41.92 -12.11
CA GLU A 45 -19.31 -42.33 -13.36
C GLU A 45 -19.28 -41.22 -14.43
N ASP A 46 -19.54 -39.97 -14.04
CA ASP A 46 -19.48 -38.81 -14.93
C ASP A 46 -18.05 -38.58 -15.44
N MET A 47 -17.06 -38.64 -14.55
CA MET A 47 -15.66 -38.50 -14.92
C MET A 47 -15.18 -39.65 -15.83
N GLN A 48 -15.63 -40.88 -15.57
CA GLN A 48 -15.40 -42.02 -16.46
C GLN A 48 -15.99 -41.75 -17.85
N THR A 49 -17.18 -41.14 -17.93
CA THR A 49 -17.82 -40.81 -19.20
C THR A 49 -17.06 -39.72 -19.95
N VAL A 50 -16.68 -38.63 -19.27
CA VAL A 50 -15.99 -37.48 -19.86
C VAL A 50 -14.58 -37.87 -20.30
N LEU A 51 -13.77 -38.42 -19.40
CA LEU A 51 -12.39 -38.79 -19.69
C LEU A 51 -12.31 -40.07 -20.52
N GLY A 52 -13.19 -41.05 -20.31
CA GLY A 52 -13.19 -42.31 -21.06
C GLY A 52 -13.51 -42.14 -22.55
N ASN A 53 -14.36 -41.17 -22.90
CA ASN A 53 -14.79 -40.91 -24.28
C ASN A 53 -14.04 -39.75 -24.96
N GLN A 54 -13.06 -39.13 -24.29
CA GLN A 54 -12.32 -37.99 -24.82
C GLN A 54 -11.51 -38.35 -26.09
N LYS A 55 -11.91 -37.79 -27.23
CA LYS A 55 -11.23 -37.97 -28.54
C LYS A 55 -10.33 -36.80 -28.94
N THR A 56 -10.56 -35.59 -28.43
CA THR A 56 -9.84 -34.35 -28.81
C THR A 56 -9.03 -33.79 -27.66
N THR A 57 -7.85 -33.24 -27.92
CA THR A 57 -6.98 -32.63 -26.89
C THR A 57 -7.73 -31.61 -26.02
N ILE A 58 -7.67 -31.80 -24.70
CA ILE A 58 -8.19 -30.87 -23.69
C ILE A 58 -7.23 -29.68 -23.60
N SER A 59 -7.73 -28.45 -23.60
CA SER A 59 -6.86 -27.28 -23.48
C SER A 59 -6.28 -27.18 -22.07
N GLN A 60 -7.10 -27.46 -21.05
CA GLN A 60 -6.71 -27.38 -19.64
C GLN A 60 -7.40 -28.45 -18.80
N PHE A 61 -6.67 -29.16 -17.95
CA PHE A 61 -7.19 -30.06 -16.93
C PHE A 61 -6.61 -29.68 -15.56
N ASN A 62 -7.46 -29.25 -14.64
CA ASN A 62 -7.07 -28.86 -13.29
C ASN A 62 -7.68 -29.85 -12.29
N PHE A 63 -6.85 -30.53 -11.49
CA PHE A 63 -7.28 -31.39 -10.38
C PHE A 63 -6.47 -31.05 -9.13
N TYR A 64 -7.00 -30.24 -8.22
CA TYR A 64 -6.25 -29.85 -7.02
C TYR A 64 -7.13 -29.61 -5.79
N ASN A 65 -6.51 -29.68 -4.61
CA ASN A 65 -7.17 -29.40 -3.35
C ASN A 65 -7.08 -27.89 -3.04
N ARG A 66 -8.21 -27.26 -2.71
CA ARG A 66 -8.28 -25.81 -2.48
C ARG A 66 -8.40 -25.53 -0.97
N GLU A 67 -7.27 -25.27 -0.31
CA GLU A 67 -7.24 -24.87 1.10
C GLU A 67 -6.90 -23.38 1.27
N ASN A 68 -7.86 -22.56 1.70
CA ASN A 68 -7.65 -21.20 2.25
C ASN A 68 -6.69 -20.27 1.47
N GLU A 69 -6.70 -20.26 0.15
CA GLU A 69 -6.16 -19.11 -0.58
C GLU A 69 -7.11 -17.92 -0.30
N LEU A 70 -6.65 -16.98 0.53
CA LEU A 70 -7.03 -15.57 0.35
C LEU A 70 -6.86 -15.30 -1.14
N ILE A 71 -7.86 -14.68 -1.77
CA ILE A 71 -7.82 -14.29 -3.18
C ILE A 71 -6.61 -13.37 -3.37
N ILE A 72 -5.46 -13.94 -3.63
CA ILE A 72 -4.32 -13.28 -4.23
C ILE A 72 -4.52 -13.59 -5.70
N GLU A 73 -4.84 -12.55 -6.48
CA GLU A 73 -4.84 -12.62 -7.92
C GLU A 73 -3.41 -12.95 -8.38
N GLU A 74 -3.09 -14.24 -8.47
CA GLU A 74 -1.90 -14.69 -9.18
C GLU A 74 -2.15 -14.54 -10.69
N THR A 75 -1.27 -13.77 -11.31
CA THR A 75 -1.18 -13.53 -12.74
C THR A 75 -0.95 -14.84 -13.50
N LEU A 76 -2.04 -15.49 -13.92
CA LEU A 76 -1.98 -16.63 -14.84
C LEU A 76 -1.71 -16.15 -16.28
N LEU A 77 -0.83 -16.88 -16.97
CA LEU A 77 -0.34 -16.57 -18.30
C LEU A 77 -1.45 -16.52 -19.37
N PRO A 78 -1.31 -15.66 -20.41
CA PRO A 78 -2.38 -15.32 -21.33
C PRO A 78 -2.47 -16.27 -22.53
N ASN A 79 -3.72 -16.54 -22.94
CA ASN A 79 -4.19 -17.29 -24.11
C ASN A 79 -4.49 -18.78 -23.86
N PHE A 80 -5.70 -19.22 -24.29
CA PHE A 80 -6.19 -20.60 -24.58
C PHE A 80 -7.47 -20.99 -23.81
N PHE A 81 -8.66 -20.66 -24.33
CA PHE A 81 -9.91 -21.22 -23.79
C PHE A 81 -10.89 -21.63 -24.88
N GLN A 82 -10.87 -22.92 -25.22
CA GLN A 82 -12.01 -23.57 -25.88
C GLN A 82 -12.30 -24.99 -25.32
N LYS A 83 -11.51 -25.57 -24.39
CA LYS A 83 -11.73 -26.93 -23.81
C LYS A 83 -11.09 -27.13 -22.41
N SER A 84 -11.53 -26.41 -21.37
CA SER A 84 -11.02 -26.54 -19.99
C SER A 84 -11.90 -27.45 -19.13
N LEU A 85 -11.30 -28.29 -18.29
CA LEU A 85 -11.95 -29.13 -17.29
C LEU A 85 -11.29 -28.87 -15.93
N GLU A 86 -12.07 -28.44 -14.93
CA GLU A 86 -11.56 -28.09 -13.60
C GLU A 86 -12.26 -28.90 -12.52
N LEU A 87 -11.49 -29.32 -11.53
CA LEU A 87 -11.94 -30.21 -10.47
C LEU A 87 -11.32 -29.77 -9.15
N PHE A 88 -12.18 -29.35 -8.23
CA PHE A 88 -11.78 -28.83 -6.93
C PHE A 88 -12.28 -29.73 -5.82
N CYS A 89 -11.36 -30.26 -5.02
CA CYS A 89 -11.74 -30.80 -3.72
C CYS A 89 -11.80 -29.62 -2.74
N CYS A 90 -13.01 -29.15 -2.43
CA CYS A 90 -13.21 -28.01 -1.53
C CYS A 90 -13.54 -28.49 -0.10
N ARG A 91 -12.84 -27.91 0.89
CA ARG A 91 -13.14 -28.06 2.31
C ARG A 91 -14.23 -27.07 2.73
N ARG A 92 -15.35 -27.55 3.32
CA ARG A 92 -16.31 -26.66 3.97
C ARG A 92 -15.76 -26.23 5.34
N ARG A 93 -15.54 -24.93 5.54
CA ARG A 93 -15.24 -24.38 6.88
C ARG A 93 -16.45 -24.63 7.78
N SER A 94 -16.29 -25.48 8.78
CA SER A 94 -17.23 -25.55 9.90
C SER A 94 -17.07 -24.27 10.72
N GLU A 95 -18.16 -23.52 10.94
CA GLU A 95 -18.19 -22.29 11.76
C GLU A 95 -17.77 -22.52 13.22
N ASN A 96 -17.65 -23.78 13.67
CA ASN A 96 -17.12 -24.12 14.99
C ASN A 96 -15.59 -24.21 14.96
N THR A 97 -14.94 -23.16 15.48
CA THR A 97 -13.48 -22.96 15.54
C THR A 97 -12.73 -23.78 16.61
N LYS A 98 -13.40 -24.68 17.34
CA LYS A 98 -12.82 -25.33 18.54
C LYS A 98 -12.05 -26.64 18.30
N THR A 99 -11.99 -27.19 17.08
CA THR A 99 -11.24 -28.44 16.80
C THR A 99 -10.55 -28.38 15.43
N TYR A 100 -9.46 -27.63 15.33
CA TYR A 100 -8.67 -27.51 14.09
C TYR A 100 -7.94 -28.81 13.67
N PRO A 101 -7.34 -29.62 14.57
CA PRO A 101 -6.56 -30.81 14.18
C PRO A 101 -7.40 -31.97 13.63
N SER A 102 -8.56 -32.28 14.23
CA SER A 102 -9.38 -33.44 13.82
C SER A 102 -10.10 -33.25 12.47
N GLN A 103 -10.15 -32.02 11.95
CA GLN A 103 -10.82 -31.71 10.69
C GLN A 103 -9.93 -31.94 9.46
N TYR A 104 -8.59 -31.93 9.61
CA TYR A 104 -7.67 -32.27 8.51
C TYR A 104 -7.73 -33.75 8.16
N ALA A 105 -7.84 -34.62 9.18
CA ALA A 105 -7.87 -36.07 9.03
C ALA A 105 -8.95 -36.60 8.08
N ASN A 106 -10.06 -35.88 7.86
CA ASN A 106 -11.16 -36.31 7.00
C ASN A 106 -11.08 -35.80 5.55
N SER A 107 -10.24 -34.80 5.25
CA SER A 107 -10.09 -34.25 3.90
C SER A 107 -9.12 -35.07 3.04
N ILE A 108 -8.08 -35.62 3.66
CA ILE A 108 -7.06 -36.47 3.04
C ILE A 108 -7.67 -37.72 2.40
N PRO A 109 -8.52 -38.50 3.11
CA PRO A 109 -9.09 -39.72 2.54
C PRO A 109 -10.01 -39.42 1.36
N MET A 110 -10.76 -38.32 1.40
CA MET A 110 -11.65 -37.94 0.30
C MET A 110 -10.86 -37.53 -0.95
N TYR A 111 -9.80 -36.74 -0.77
CA TYR A 111 -8.91 -36.37 -1.87
C TYR A 111 -8.25 -37.61 -2.50
N ASN A 112 -7.70 -38.49 -1.67
CA ASN A 112 -7.10 -39.74 -2.13
C ASN A 112 -8.11 -40.62 -2.87
N THR A 113 -9.33 -40.76 -2.34
CA THR A 113 -10.39 -41.54 -3.02
C THR A 113 -10.72 -40.94 -4.40
N ALA A 114 -10.81 -39.61 -4.50
CA ALA A 114 -11.04 -38.92 -5.77
C ALA A 114 -9.86 -39.10 -6.74
N PHE A 115 -8.63 -38.99 -6.25
CA PHE A 115 -7.42 -39.21 -7.03
C PHE A 115 -7.36 -40.64 -7.55
N ASP A 116 -7.57 -41.64 -6.70
CA ASP A 116 -7.61 -43.07 -7.04
C ASP A 116 -8.66 -43.33 -8.11
N SER A 117 -9.84 -42.72 -8.00
CA SER A 117 -10.90 -42.85 -8.99
C SER A 117 -10.50 -42.28 -10.35
N ILE A 118 -9.88 -41.09 -10.39
CA ILE A 118 -9.34 -40.51 -11.62
C ILE A 118 -8.25 -41.40 -12.21
N GLN A 119 -7.39 -41.96 -11.36
CA GLN A 119 -6.33 -42.86 -11.79
C GLN A 119 -6.90 -44.14 -12.42
N GLU A 120 -7.93 -44.76 -11.84
CA GLU A 120 -8.62 -45.90 -12.44
C GLU A 120 -9.32 -45.55 -13.76
N ILE A 121 -9.93 -44.36 -13.84
CA ILE A 121 -10.50 -43.85 -15.09
C ILE A 121 -9.39 -43.74 -16.15
N LEU A 122 -8.26 -43.13 -15.81
CA LEU A 122 -7.13 -42.96 -16.72
C LEU A 122 -6.51 -44.31 -17.15
N LYS A 123 -6.40 -45.27 -16.23
CA LYS A 123 -5.97 -46.66 -16.50
C LYS A 123 -6.89 -47.38 -17.49
N SER A 124 -8.20 -47.18 -17.37
CA SER A 124 -9.19 -47.85 -18.21
C SER A 124 -9.21 -47.35 -19.66
N ARG A 125 -8.57 -46.20 -19.93
CA ARG A 125 -8.58 -45.59 -21.26
C ARG A 125 -7.70 -46.36 -22.24
N LYS A 126 -8.25 -46.60 -23.44
CA LYS A 126 -7.49 -47.17 -24.58
C LYS A 126 -6.37 -46.26 -25.08
N ARG A 127 -6.41 -44.96 -24.76
CA ARG A 127 -5.43 -43.95 -25.19
C ARG A 127 -5.10 -43.00 -24.03
N PRO A 128 -3.83 -42.59 -23.88
CA PRO A 128 -3.43 -41.59 -22.89
C PRO A 128 -4.22 -40.28 -23.01
N LEU A 129 -4.41 -39.59 -21.89
CA LEU A 129 -5.02 -38.29 -21.78
C LEU A 129 -4.27 -37.28 -22.65
N GLN A 130 -4.98 -36.69 -23.61
CA GLN A 130 -4.43 -35.64 -24.46
C GLN A 130 -4.81 -34.31 -23.85
N VAL A 131 -3.85 -33.62 -23.22
CA VAL A 131 -4.08 -32.35 -22.54
C VAL A 131 -2.91 -31.41 -22.77
N ARG A 132 -3.18 -30.12 -23.01
CA ARG A 132 -2.13 -29.09 -23.22
C ARG A 132 -1.64 -28.47 -21.92
N TYR A 133 -2.55 -28.18 -20.99
CA TYR A 133 -2.23 -27.63 -19.68
C TYR A 133 -2.75 -28.56 -18.59
N LEU A 134 -1.89 -29.02 -17.69
CA LEU A 134 -2.23 -29.89 -16.59
C LEU A 134 -1.85 -29.23 -15.27
N ARG A 135 -2.82 -28.95 -14.39
CA ARG A 135 -2.58 -28.59 -12.99
C ARG A 135 -3.03 -29.73 -12.11
N ILE A 136 -2.14 -30.28 -11.31
CA ILE A 136 -2.43 -31.39 -10.41
C ILE A 136 -1.90 -31.12 -9.01
N SER A 137 -2.67 -31.50 -8.00
CA SER A 137 -2.12 -31.72 -6.69
C SER A 137 -1.73 -33.19 -6.53
N VAL A 138 -0.67 -33.47 -5.78
CA VAL A 138 -0.27 -34.84 -5.41
C VAL A 138 0.16 -34.86 -3.95
N ASN A 139 0.05 -36.00 -3.28
CA ASN A 139 0.56 -36.20 -1.93
C ASN A 139 1.98 -36.76 -1.92
N GLU A 140 2.35 -37.52 -2.95
CA GLU A 140 3.62 -38.25 -3.00
C GLU A 140 4.08 -38.51 -4.44
N GLN A 141 5.33 -38.96 -4.58
CA GLN A 141 5.97 -39.27 -5.85
C GLN A 141 5.18 -40.31 -6.68
N ASP A 142 4.67 -41.36 -6.03
CA ASP A 142 3.98 -42.47 -6.70
C ASP A 142 2.68 -42.01 -7.41
N GLN A 143 1.96 -41.06 -6.80
CA GLN A 143 0.78 -40.45 -7.40
C GLN A 143 1.13 -39.70 -8.68
N LEU A 144 2.19 -38.88 -8.65
CA LEU A 144 2.65 -38.12 -9.81
C LEU A 144 3.07 -39.05 -10.96
N GLU A 145 3.95 -40.01 -10.68
CA GLU A 145 4.43 -40.94 -11.70
C GLU A 145 3.30 -41.75 -12.30
N THR A 146 2.37 -42.21 -11.46
CA THR A 146 1.27 -43.04 -11.94
C THR A 146 0.30 -42.25 -12.80
N LEU A 147 0.00 -41.00 -12.45
CA LEU A 147 -0.85 -40.14 -13.27
C LEU A 147 -0.18 -39.82 -14.62
N LEU A 148 1.11 -39.43 -14.60
CA LEU A 148 1.84 -39.05 -15.82
C LEU A 148 2.02 -40.20 -16.81
N LYS A 149 2.05 -41.46 -16.37
CA LYS A 149 2.03 -42.65 -17.25
C LYS A 149 0.82 -42.68 -18.20
N TYR A 150 -0.28 -42.05 -17.80
CA TYR A 150 -1.51 -41.99 -18.60
C TYR A 150 -1.72 -40.65 -19.30
N VAL A 151 -0.72 -39.77 -19.34
CA VAL A 151 -0.77 -38.48 -20.06
C VAL A 151 0.07 -38.56 -21.34
N LYS A 152 -0.47 -38.09 -22.47
CA LYS A 152 0.25 -38.08 -23.74
C LYS A 152 1.31 -36.97 -23.73
N SER A 153 2.58 -37.36 -23.57
CA SER A 153 3.71 -36.43 -23.43
C SER A 153 3.90 -35.47 -24.61
N THR A 154 3.47 -35.85 -25.81
CA THR A 154 3.55 -35.01 -27.01
C THR A 154 2.48 -33.92 -27.08
N GLU A 155 1.46 -33.94 -26.23
CA GLU A 155 0.42 -32.90 -26.21
C GLU A 155 0.61 -31.89 -25.07
N LEU A 156 1.27 -32.31 -23.98
CA LEU A 156 1.43 -31.51 -22.76
C LEU A 156 2.45 -30.40 -22.97
N LYS A 157 2.00 -29.15 -22.80
CA LYS A 157 2.80 -27.93 -22.93
C LYS A 157 3.05 -27.21 -21.61
N TYR A 158 2.15 -27.35 -20.64
CA TYR A 158 2.22 -26.68 -19.34
C TYR A 158 1.86 -27.66 -18.24
N LEU A 159 2.70 -27.75 -17.20
CA LEU A 159 2.48 -28.61 -16.05
C LEU A 159 2.63 -27.81 -14.75
N VAL A 160 1.61 -27.83 -13.91
CA VAL A 160 1.64 -27.27 -12.56
C VAL A 160 1.43 -28.38 -11.56
N ILE A 161 2.35 -28.54 -10.62
CA ILE A 161 2.29 -29.54 -9.56
C ILE A 161 2.24 -28.78 -8.22
N SER A 162 1.30 -29.14 -7.37
CA SER A 162 1.19 -28.60 -6.01
C SER A 162 1.04 -29.71 -4.98
N GLU A 163 1.51 -29.51 -3.76
CA GLU A 163 1.20 -30.44 -2.67
C GLU A 163 -0.32 -30.41 -2.41
N ALA A 164 -0.96 -31.57 -2.29
CA ALA A 164 -2.41 -31.60 -2.08
C ALA A 164 -2.81 -31.15 -0.68
N ILE A 165 -1.92 -31.26 0.30
CA ILE A 165 -2.21 -30.92 1.69
C ILE A 165 -1.00 -30.17 2.22
N ARG A 166 -1.19 -28.90 2.62
CA ARG A 166 -0.19 -28.24 3.45
C ARG A 166 -0.19 -28.98 4.78
N ALA A 167 0.84 -29.77 5.05
CA ALA A 167 1.08 -30.32 6.38
C ALA A 167 1.29 -29.13 7.33
N SER A 168 0.20 -28.62 7.91
CA SER A 168 0.12 -27.34 8.63
C SER A 168 1.05 -27.20 9.85
N HIS A 169 1.89 -28.20 10.12
CA HIS A 169 2.78 -28.28 11.28
C HIS A 169 4.15 -28.94 11.02
N ALA A 170 4.52 -29.28 9.78
CA ALA A 170 5.86 -29.83 9.50
C ALA A 170 6.67 -28.84 8.66
N ASP A 171 7.79 -28.36 9.22
CA ASP A 171 8.83 -27.60 8.50
C ASP A 171 9.50 -28.41 7.35
N VAL A 172 9.05 -29.63 7.10
CA VAL A 172 9.65 -30.56 6.14
C VAL A 172 8.81 -30.52 4.86
N LYS A 173 9.32 -29.81 3.84
CA LYS A 173 8.78 -29.89 2.48
C LYS A 173 9.02 -31.29 1.92
N CYS A 174 8.01 -31.89 1.31
CA CYS A 174 8.16 -33.16 0.60
C CYS A 174 9.07 -33.00 -0.63
N GLU A 175 9.74 -34.09 -1.03
CA GLU A 175 10.60 -34.13 -2.22
C GLU A 175 9.88 -34.77 -3.41
N LEU A 176 10.07 -34.21 -4.60
CA LEU A 176 9.62 -34.79 -5.86
C LEU A 176 10.79 -35.01 -6.82
N ASN A 177 10.91 -36.24 -7.33
CA ASN A 177 11.80 -36.57 -8.43
C ASN A 177 11.02 -36.40 -9.75
N LEU A 178 11.42 -35.42 -10.54
CA LEU A 178 10.76 -35.07 -11.79
C LEU A 178 11.43 -35.70 -13.03
N ASP A 179 12.30 -36.71 -12.87
CA ASP A 179 12.99 -37.36 -13.98
C ASP A 179 12.04 -38.08 -14.94
N VAL A 180 10.82 -38.41 -14.49
CA VAL A 180 9.72 -38.87 -15.35
C VAL A 180 9.39 -37.87 -16.47
N LEU A 181 9.71 -36.58 -16.28
CA LEU A 181 9.48 -35.51 -17.26
C LEU A 181 10.54 -35.43 -18.36
N LYS A 182 11.64 -36.21 -18.30
CA LYS A 182 12.68 -36.26 -19.36
C LYS A 182 12.09 -36.56 -20.75
N ASN A 183 11.00 -37.33 -20.80
CA ASN A 183 10.34 -37.74 -22.04
C ASN A 183 9.22 -36.78 -22.50
N PHE A 184 9.03 -35.66 -21.81
CA PHE A 184 8.02 -34.64 -22.13
C PHE A 184 8.64 -33.50 -22.95
N GLY A 185 9.14 -33.83 -24.15
CA GLY A 185 9.85 -32.89 -25.02
C GLY A 185 9.06 -31.66 -25.48
N ASN A 186 7.73 -31.68 -25.38
CA ASN A 186 6.86 -30.55 -25.75
C ASN A 186 6.46 -29.66 -24.55
N LEU A 187 6.96 -29.96 -23.35
CA LEU A 187 6.67 -29.21 -22.15
C LEU A 187 7.44 -27.87 -22.17
N ASN A 188 6.71 -26.78 -22.31
CA ASN A 188 7.26 -25.42 -22.36
C ASN A 188 7.46 -24.83 -20.97
N GLU A 189 6.64 -25.24 -20.01
CA GLU A 189 6.61 -24.66 -18.68
C GLU A 189 6.26 -25.69 -17.61
N LEU A 190 7.04 -25.66 -16.54
CA LEU A 190 6.86 -26.47 -15.35
C LEU A 190 6.81 -25.55 -14.12
N THR A 191 5.74 -25.64 -13.34
CA THR A 191 5.64 -24.94 -12.06
C THR A 191 5.41 -25.95 -10.93
N VAL A 192 6.19 -25.85 -9.86
CA VAL A 192 6.13 -26.75 -8.71
C VAL A 192 5.99 -25.95 -7.43
N TYR A 193 4.85 -26.10 -6.77
CA TYR A 193 4.51 -25.44 -5.52
C TYR A 193 4.62 -26.41 -4.35
N GLU A 194 5.20 -25.92 -3.25
CA GLU A 194 5.28 -26.62 -1.95
C GLU A 194 6.10 -27.93 -1.91
N PHE A 195 6.76 -28.32 -3.01
CA PHE A 195 7.73 -29.42 -3.04
C PHE A 195 9.18 -28.95 -3.22
N LEU A 196 10.12 -29.77 -2.74
CA LEU A 196 11.53 -29.73 -3.11
C LEU A 196 11.78 -30.64 -4.33
N ILE A 197 12.26 -30.06 -5.43
CA ILE A 197 12.61 -30.81 -6.64
C ILE A 197 13.96 -31.49 -6.41
N SER A 198 13.98 -32.82 -6.33
CA SER A 198 15.19 -33.62 -6.17
C SER A 198 15.87 -33.98 -7.49
N SER A 199 15.19 -33.78 -8.63
CA SER A 199 15.79 -33.86 -9.97
C SER A 199 16.86 -32.80 -10.19
N SER A 200 17.88 -33.15 -10.96
CA SER A 200 18.88 -32.19 -11.42
C SER A 200 18.25 -31.16 -12.36
N LEU A 201 18.77 -29.94 -12.36
CA LEU A 201 18.31 -28.92 -13.32
C LEU A 201 18.67 -29.33 -14.76
N GLU A 202 19.73 -30.12 -14.93
CA GLU A 202 20.13 -30.70 -16.22
C GLU A 202 19.09 -31.67 -16.77
N SER A 203 18.47 -32.51 -15.94
CA SER A 203 17.44 -33.46 -16.40
C SER A 203 16.16 -32.79 -16.91
N LEU A 204 15.96 -31.51 -16.54
CA LEU A 204 14.83 -30.68 -16.95
C LEU A 204 15.25 -29.60 -17.98
N SER A 205 16.46 -29.71 -18.54
CA SER A 205 17.03 -28.69 -19.44
C SER A 205 16.21 -28.44 -20.71
N HIS A 206 15.45 -29.43 -21.18
CA HIS A 206 14.55 -29.32 -22.33
C HIS A 206 13.33 -28.45 -22.08
N ILE A 207 12.94 -28.23 -20.81
CA ILE A 207 11.78 -27.40 -20.44
C ILE A 207 12.26 -25.95 -20.35
N PRO A 208 11.82 -25.01 -21.20
CA PRO A 208 12.31 -23.62 -21.20
C PRO A 208 12.07 -22.86 -19.90
N THR A 209 10.87 -22.97 -19.33
CA THR A 209 10.47 -22.24 -18.12
C THR A 209 10.25 -23.21 -16.98
N ILE A 210 10.99 -23.03 -15.88
CA ILE A 210 10.81 -23.83 -14.67
C ILE A 210 10.70 -22.87 -13.49
N GLU A 211 9.62 -22.99 -12.74
CA GLU A 211 9.42 -22.34 -11.46
C GLU A 211 9.25 -23.41 -10.37
N GLY A 212 10.08 -23.36 -9.34
CA GLY A 212 10.06 -24.33 -8.26
C GLY A 212 11.29 -24.21 -7.37
N THR A 213 11.26 -24.91 -6.25
CA THR A 213 12.38 -24.97 -5.32
C THR A 213 13.15 -26.27 -5.54
N PHE A 214 14.40 -26.18 -5.96
CA PHE A 214 15.28 -27.35 -6.08
C PHE A 214 15.89 -27.71 -4.73
N LYS A 215 15.90 -29.00 -4.39
CA LYS A 215 16.59 -29.49 -3.19
C LYS A 215 18.08 -29.14 -3.27
N LYS A 216 18.70 -29.35 -4.42
CA LYS A 216 20.13 -29.12 -4.63
C LYS A 216 20.36 -28.58 -6.03
N ILE A 217 21.16 -27.53 -6.14
CA ILE A 217 21.64 -26.99 -7.43
C ILE A 217 23.15 -26.81 -7.40
N THR A 218 23.80 -26.93 -8.56
CA THR A 218 25.23 -26.68 -8.73
C THR A 218 25.52 -25.53 -9.68
N ALA A 219 26.71 -24.92 -9.58
CA ALA A 219 27.08 -23.78 -10.41
C ALA A 219 27.19 -24.19 -11.90
N THR A 220 27.59 -25.44 -12.14
CA THR A 220 27.67 -26.04 -13.47
C THR A 220 26.30 -26.16 -14.13
N GLU A 221 25.27 -26.60 -13.39
CA GLU A 221 23.90 -26.70 -13.90
C GLU A 221 23.31 -25.33 -14.23
N ILE A 222 23.53 -24.34 -13.36
CA ILE A 222 23.06 -22.97 -13.58
C ILE A 222 23.75 -22.34 -14.81
N LEU A 223 25.04 -22.63 -15.01
CA LEU A 223 25.79 -22.21 -16.20
C LEU A 223 25.25 -22.88 -17.46
N ALA A 224 25.10 -24.21 -17.46
CA ALA A 224 24.55 -24.94 -18.60
C ALA A 224 23.18 -24.38 -18.99
N ARG A 225 22.32 -24.12 -17.99
CA ARG A 225 21.00 -23.52 -18.19
C ARG A 225 21.08 -22.12 -18.81
N LYS A 226 22.00 -21.27 -18.34
CA LYS A 226 22.25 -19.94 -18.92
C LYS A 226 22.63 -20.06 -20.39
N GLU A 227 23.59 -20.93 -20.73
CA GLU A 227 24.05 -21.10 -22.11
C GLU A 227 22.95 -21.64 -23.03
N THR A 228 22.19 -22.66 -22.59
CA THR A 228 21.02 -23.15 -23.34
C THR A 228 20.00 -22.03 -23.61
N HIS A 229 19.75 -21.16 -22.63
CA HIS A 229 18.84 -20.01 -22.81
C HIS A 229 19.37 -18.94 -23.77
N LEU A 230 20.70 -18.76 -23.84
CA LEU A 230 21.35 -17.87 -24.80
C LEU A 230 21.31 -18.42 -26.23
N GLU A 231 21.23 -19.74 -26.41
CA GLU A 231 21.11 -20.38 -27.72
C GLU A 231 19.65 -20.40 -28.24
N LEU A 232 18.68 -20.64 -27.37
CA LEU A 232 17.24 -20.71 -27.71
C LEU A 232 16.59 -19.35 -28.05
N VAL A 233 17.37 -18.30 -28.29
CA VAL A 233 16.94 -16.90 -28.39
C VAL A 233 16.02 -16.63 -29.57
N SER A 234 16.14 -17.39 -30.66
CA SER A 234 15.33 -17.21 -31.87
C SER A 234 13.86 -17.62 -31.71
N LEU A 235 13.49 -18.36 -30.66
CA LEU A 235 12.16 -18.98 -30.52
C LEU A 235 11.17 -18.21 -29.63
N PHE A 236 11.57 -17.11 -28.97
CA PHE A 236 10.70 -16.43 -27.99
C PHE A 236 10.65 -14.90 -28.14
N ASP A 237 9.44 -14.35 -28.13
CA ASP A 237 9.15 -12.95 -28.48
C ASP A 237 9.36 -11.93 -27.35
N SER A 238 9.50 -12.34 -26.08
CA SER A 238 9.61 -11.39 -24.96
C SER A 238 10.91 -10.57 -24.95
N TRP A 239 10.84 -9.30 -24.51
CA TRP A 239 11.94 -8.33 -24.55
C TRP A 239 12.99 -8.57 -23.43
N VAL A 240 12.60 -9.21 -22.33
CA VAL A 240 13.47 -9.61 -21.21
C VAL A 240 13.11 -11.03 -20.82
N ARG A 241 14.11 -11.93 -20.84
CA ARG A 241 13.96 -13.26 -20.22
C ARG A 241 14.41 -13.15 -18.78
N CYS A 242 13.55 -13.52 -17.85
CA CYS A 242 13.91 -13.71 -16.45
C CYS A 242 13.60 -15.16 -16.11
N TYR A 243 14.54 -15.89 -15.55
CA TYR A 243 14.21 -17.13 -14.85
C TYR A 243 14.70 -17.03 -13.41
N THR A 244 13.85 -17.53 -12.51
CA THR A 244 14.04 -17.49 -11.08
C THR A 244 14.14 -18.92 -10.58
N ILE A 245 15.29 -19.30 -10.03
CA ILE A 245 15.49 -20.63 -9.44
C ILE A 245 15.51 -20.47 -7.94
N LYS A 246 14.57 -21.14 -7.26
CA LYS A 246 14.61 -21.28 -5.81
C LYS A 246 15.40 -22.54 -5.48
N TYR A 247 16.19 -22.54 -4.42
CA TYR A 247 17.01 -23.68 -4.02
C TYR A 247 17.11 -23.82 -2.50
N ASP A 248 17.33 -25.04 -2.03
CA ASP A 248 17.57 -25.35 -0.61
C ASP A 248 19.07 -25.50 -0.33
N GLU A 249 19.74 -26.42 -1.04
CA GLU A 249 21.18 -26.64 -1.00
C GLU A 249 21.89 -26.10 -2.25
N PHE A 250 23.03 -25.43 -2.04
CA PHE A 250 23.90 -24.98 -3.13
C PHE A 250 25.39 -25.14 -2.78
N PRO A 251 25.95 -26.37 -2.91
CA PRO A 251 27.28 -26.71 -2.42
C PRO A 251 28.45 -25.92 -3.04
N ASP A 252 28.37 -25.55 -4.32
CA ASP A 252 29.43 -24.83 -5.04
C ASP A 252 29.01 -23.40 -5.44
N LYS A 253 28.15 -22.76 -4.63
CA LYS A 253 27.65 -21.39 -4.86
C LYS A 253 28.76 -20.37 -5.10
N SER A 254 29.93 -20.51 -4.46
CA SER A 254 31.08 -19.63 -4.67
C SER A 254 31.54 -19.59 -6.13
N ARG A 255 31.52 -20.74 -6.81
CA ARG A 255 31.95 -20.89 -8.21
C ARG A 255 31.05 -20.13 -9.18
N LEU A 256 29.78 -19.88 -8.85
CA LEU A 256 28.91 -19.06 -9.69
C LEU A 256 29.45 -17.64 -9.87
N PHE A 257 30.05 -17.03 -8.85
CA PHE A 257 30.59 -15.69 -8.97
C PHE A 257 31.80 -15.65 -9.92
N GLU A 258 32.58 -16.72 -9.97
CA GLU A 258 33.66 -16.88 -10.95
C GLU A 258 33.09 -17.02 -12.37
N LEU A 259 32.02 -17.80 -12.53
CA LEU A 259 31.41 -18.08 -13.84
C LEU A 259 30.58 -16.90 -14.39
N PHE A 260 29.87 -16.19 -13.53
CA PHE A 260 28.87 -15.18 -13.91
C PHE A 260 29.36 -13.74 -13.66
N GLY A 261 30.45 -13.58 -12.90
CA GLY A 261 30.94 -12.27 -12.44
C GLY A 261 30.10 -11.70 -11.30
N ALA A 262 30.33 -10.40 -11.02
CA ALA A 262 29.63 -9.69 -9.95
C ALA A 262 28.12 -9.56 -10.27
N PRO A 263 27.22 -9.88 -9.32
CA PRO A 263 25.79 -9.70 -9.49
C PRO A 263 25.42 -8.22 -9.57
N ILE A 264 24.26 -7.93 -10.17
CA ILE A 264 23.67 -6.58 -10.16
C ILE A 264 22.98 -6.28 -8.83
N GLU A 265 22.43 -7.30 -8.18
CA GLU A 265 21.71 -7.24 -6.90
C GLU A 265 22.08 -8.48 -6.09
N HIS A 266 22.44 -8.30 -4.81
CA HIS A 266 22.80 -9.39 -3.91
C HIS A 266 22.26 -9.11 -2.51
N TYR A 267 21.38 -9.99 -2.05
CA TYR A 267 20.74 -9.99 -0.74
C TYR A 267 20.98 -11.34 -0.07
N SER A 268 20.69 -11.43 1.23
CA SER A 268 20.82 -12.68 2.01
C SER A 268 20.06 -13.84 1.38
N SER A 269 18.83 -13.60 0.92
CA SER A 269 17.94 -14.60 0.37
C SER A 269 17.92 -14.70 -1.15
N TRP A 270 18.47 -13.74 -1.89
CA TRP A 270 18.49 -13.83 -3.35
C TRP A 270 19.64 -13.07 -4.01
N THR A 271 20.05 -13.54 -5.18
CA THR A 271 21.11 -12.93 -5.99
C THR A 271 20.70 -12.89 -7.44
N LYS A 272 21.06 -11.82 -8.16
CA LYS A 272 20.63 -11.61 -9.53
C LYS A 272 21.73 -11.11 -10.44
N TRP A 273 21.78 -11.68 -11.63
CA TRP A 273 22.70 -11.35 -12.70
C TRP A 273 21.93 -10.93 -13.95
N LYS A 274 22.62 -10.19 -14.82
CA LYS A 274 22.05 -9.69 -16.07
C LYS A 274 23.07 -9.81 -17.19
N PHE A 275 22.71 -10.60 -18.21
CA PHE A 275 23.54 -10.88 -19.37
C PHE A 275 22.94 -10.25 -20.62
N ASN A 276 23.82 -9.73 -21.49
CA ASN A 276 23.41 -9.30 -22.81
C ASN A 276 23.28 -10.53 -23.71
N ILE A 277 22.18 -10.62 -24.43
CA ILE A 277 21.98 -11.71 -25.38
C ILE A 277 22.67 -11.33 -26.70
N PRO A 278 23.64 -12.13 -27.20
CA PRO A 278 24.35 -11.81 -28.43
C PRO A 278 23.41 -11.50 -29.60
N LYS A 279 23.75 -10.49 -30.40
CA LYS A 279 23.00 -10.08 -31.60
C LYS A 279 21.57 -9.58 -31.36
N THR A 280 21.16 -9.34 -30.10
CA THR A 280 19.84 -8.76 -29.79
C THR A 280 19.97 -7.59 -28.81
N LYS A 281 18.94 -6.73 -28.75
CA LYS A 281 18.80 -5.74 -27.67
C LYS A 281 18.21 -6.36 -26.39
N LYS A 282 17.87 -7.65 -26.41
CA LYS A 282 17.24 -8.37 -25.30
C LYS A 282 18.29 -8.72 -24.24
N LYS A 283 17.83 -8.94 -23.02
CA LYS A 283 18.69 -9.28 -21.88
C LYS A 283 18.15 -10.52 -21.17
N LEU A 284 19.07 -11.35 -20.71
CA LEU A 284 18.79 -12.50 -19.86
C LEU A 284 19.06 -12.10 -18.41
N VAL A 285 18.07 -12.27 -17.55
CA VAL A 285 18.16 -12.03 -16.12
C VAL A 285 18.08 -13.40 -15.42
N VAL A 286 19.08 -13.69 -14.60
CA VAL A 286 19.13 -14.92 -13.80
C VAL A 286 18.99 -14.52 -12.35
N SER A 287 17.93 -15.00 -11.69
CA SER A 287 17.69 -14.74 -10.27
C SER A 287 17.72 -16.06 -9.50
N LEU A 288 18.47 -16.12 -8.40
CA LEU A 288 18.57 -17.29 -7.53
C LEU A 288 18.08 -16.93 -6.14
N TRP A 289 17.25 -17.77 -5.55
CA TRP A 289 16.56 -17.53 -4.28
C TRP A 289 16.77 -18.72 -3.34
N ALA A 290 17.18 -18.49 -2.10
CA ALA A 290 17.23 -19.54 -1.09
C ALA A 290 15.81 -19.78 -0.52
N SER A 291 15.35 -21.03 -0.46
CA SER A 291 13.99 -21.37 0.01
C SER A 291 13.78 -21.31 1.51
N SER A 292 14.87 -21.41 2.27
CA SER A 292 14.97 -21.18 3.70
C SER A 292 16.43 -20.80 4.00
N PRO A 293 16.70 -19.96 5.01
CA PRO A 293 18.04 -19.84 5.54
C PRO A 293 18.46 -21.21 6.11
N MET A 294 19.58 -21.77 5.66
CA MET A 294 20.07 -23.07 6.11
C MET A 294 20.12 -23.15 7.65
N LYS A 295 19.33 -24.04 8.25
CA LYS A 295 19.68 -24.61 9.57
C LYS A 295 20.84 -25.57 9.32
N GLU A 296 22.08 -25.15 9.55
CA GLU A 296 23.16 -26.12 9.79
C GLU A 296 22.79 -26.86 11.09
N GLU A 297 22.34 -28.11 10.99
CA GLU A 297 22.14 -28.97 12.16
C GLU A 297 23.47 -29.25 12.84
N THR A 298 23.86 -28.41 13.77
CA THR A 298 24.77 -28.79 14.86
C THR A 298 23.93 -28.99 16.12
N HIS A 299 23.71 -30.26 16.48
CA HIS A 299 23.23 -30.62 17.80
C HIS A 299 24.24 -30.12 18.85
N SER A 300 23.91 -29.04 19.56
CA SER A 300 24.69 -28.58 20.71
C SER A 300 23.86 -27.64 21.59
N GLU A 301 23.51 -28.09 22.79
CA GLU A 301 22.99 -27.25 23.89
C GLU A 301 24.08 -26.36 24.53
N LEU A 302 25.17 -26.05 23.81
CA LEU A 302 26.26 -25.21 24.28
C LEU A 302 26.36 -23.95 23.42
N ALA A 303 26.59 -22.82 24.09
CA ALA A 303 26.88 -21.55 23.42
C ALA A 303 28.15 -21.68 22.59
N GLU A 304 28.00 -21.69 21.26
CA GLU A 304 29.12 -21.75 20.33
C GLU A 304 29.50 -20.32 19.91
N VAL A 305 30.71 -19.91 20.30
CA VAL A 305 31.44 -18.82 19.63
C VAL A 305 32.35 -19.52 18.63
N SER A 306 31.99 -19.52 17.35
CA SER A 306 32.82 -20.15 16.32
C SER A 306 33.84 -19.15 15.76
N TYR A 307 35.10 -19.58 15.80
CA TYR A 307 36.26 -18.88 15.28
C TYR A 307 36.74 -19.61 14.03
N GLU A 308 36.62 -18.98 12.87
CA GLU A 308 37.24 -19.50 11.66
C GLU A 308 38.37 -18.56 11.25
N ASN A 309 39.60 -19.02 11.48
CA ASN A 309 40.81 -18.29 11.10
C ASN A 309 41.39 -18.97 9.85
N ASN A 310 41.26 -18.32 8.69
CA ASN A 310 41.85 -18.78 7.44
C ASN A 310 42.98 -17.82 7.01
N LYS A 311 43.84 -18.25 6.08
CA LYS A 311 45.05 -17.50 5.68
C LYS A 311 44.77 -16.08 5.11
N GLU A 312 43.51 -15.69 4.97
CA GLU A 312 43.07 -14.44 4.31
C GLU A 312 42.08 -13.59 5.13
N GLY A 313 41.64 -14.01 6.33
CA GLY A 313 40.74 -13.23 7.19
C GLY A 313 40.22 -14.00 8.42
N CYS A 314 39.49 -13.30 9.30
CA CYS A 314 38.88 -13.90 10.49
C CYS A 314 37.38 -13.53 10.57
N LYS A 315 36.54 -14.55 10.78
CA LYS A 315 35.08 -14.44 10.92
C LYS A 315 34.66 -14.86 12.33
N ILE A 316 33.83 -14.05 13.00
CA ILE A 316 33.31 -14.30 14.35
C ILE A 316 31.77 -14.42 14.26
N ARG A 317 31.19 -15.49 14.81
CA ARG A 317 29.72 -15.68 14.93
C ARG A 317 29.30 -15.86 16.40
N PHE A 318 28.08 -15.41 16.72
CA PHE A 318 27.42 -15.64 18.02
C PHE A 318 26.04 -16.27 17.80
N GLY A 319 25.84 -17.50 18.29
CA GLY A 319 24.56 -18.23 18.25
C GLY A 319 23.71 -18.08 19.52
N GLN A 320 22.44 -18.54 19.47
CA GLN A 320 21.46 -18.40 20.55
C GLN A 320 21.78 -19.29 21.78
N GLY A 321 21.76 -18.70 22.98
CA GLY A 321 21.86 -19.39 24.27
C GLY A 321 21.74 -18.42 25.47
N GLN A 322 21.51 -18.91 26.69
CA GLN A 322 21.67 -18.08 27.89
C GLN A 322 23.14 -17.65 28.00
N LEU A 323 23.39 -16.38 28.38
CA LEU A 323 24.72 -15.92 28.83
C LEU A 323 25.12 -16.69 30.09
N LYS A 324 25.59 -17.93 29.95
CA LYS A 324 26.32 -18.63 31.01
C LYS A 324 27.79 -18.25 30.92
N HIS A 325 28.41 -18.16 32.09
CA HIS A 325 29.84 -17.90 32.22
C HIS A 325 30.62 -18.94 31.42
N ILE A 326 31.29 -18.51 30.34
CA ILE A 326 32.32 -19.34 29.70
C ILE A 326 33.55 -19.20 30.60
N ASN A 327 33.89 -20.25 31.35
CA ASN A 327 35.04 -20.26 32.27
C ASN A 327 35.08 -19.07 33.25
N GLY A 328 33.92 -18.66 33.80
CA GLY A 328 33.85 -17.54 34.75
C GLY A 328 33.81 -16.13 34.13
N ARG A 329 33.89 -15.96 32.80
CA ARG A 329 33.80 -14.64 32.12
C ARG A 329 32.43 -14.40 31.47
N LYS A 330 32.01 -13.13 31.35
CA LYS A 330 30.77 -12.75 30.63
C LYS A 330 31.01 -12.84 29.13
N ALA A 331 30.11 -13.47 28.36
CA ALA A 331 30.33 -13.67 26.91
C ALA A 331 30.49 -12.35 26.11
N PHE A 332 29.94 -11.25 26.62
CA PHE A 332 30.18 -9.92 26.05
C PHE A 332 31.67 -9.53 26.08
N ASP A 333 32.38 -9.88 27.15
CA ASP A 333 33.79 -9.52 27.30
C ASP A 333 34.65 -10.35 26.32
N VAL A 334 34.31 -11.63 26.12
CA VAL A 334 34.92 -12.48 25.07
C VAL A 334 34.71 -11.89 23.68
N PHE A 335 33.46 -11.53 23.34
CA PHE A 335 33.16 -10.85 22.08
C PHE A 335 34.00 -9.57 21.86
N CYS A 336 34.24 -8.80 22.91
CA CYS A 336 35.06 -7.59 22.80
C CYS A 336 36.53 -7.91 22.53
N GLU A 337 37.08 -8.93 23.20
CA GLU A 337 38.45 -9.43 22.97
C GLU A 337 38.61 -9.93 21.51
N ASP A 338 37.60 -10.61 20.97
CA ASP A 338 37.63 -11.17 19.62
C ASP A 338 37.60 -10.07 18.57
N ILE A 339 36.69 -9.11 18.69
CA ILE A 339 36.65 -7.94 17.79
C ILE A 339 37.95 -7.16 17.89
N GLN A 340 38.52 -7.02 19.10
CA GLN A 340 39.81 -6.36 19.28
C GLN A 340 40.91 -7.10 18.55
N THR A 341 40.90 -8.43 18.55
CA THR A 341 41.87 -9.23 17.80
C THR A 341 41.67 -9.09 16.29
N VAL A 342 40.43 -9.17 15.81
CA VAL A 342 40.10 -9.09 14.38
C VAL A 342 40.38 -7.70 13.85
N LEU A 343 39.69 -6.68 14.38
CA LEU A 343 39.84 -5.30 13.93
C LEU A 343 41.18 -4.70 14.35
N GLY A 344 41.86 -5.18 15.39
CA GLY A 344 43.18 -4.66 15.79
C GLY A 344 44.29 -5.08 14.83
N ASN A 345 44.24 -6.34 14.34
CA ASN A 345 45.29 -6.92 13.49
C ASN A 345 44.98 -6.87 11.99
N GLN A 346 43.82 -6.32 11.60
CA GLN A 346 43.36 -6.30 10.22
C GLN A 346 44.26 -5.40 9.34
N LYS A 347 45.01 -6.00 8.40
CA LYS A 347 45.90 -5.31 7.44
C LYS A 347 45.35 -5.24 6.01
N THR A 348 44.35 -6.06 5.68
CA THR A 348 43.79 -6.16 4.32
C THR A 348 42.71 -5.10 4.11
N LYS A 349 42.02 -5.12 2.97
CA LYS A 349 40.82 -4.30 2.76
C LYS A 349 39.58 -5.11 3.11
N ILE A 350 38.60 -4.52 3.79
CA ILE A 350 37.27 -5.08 4.06
C ILE A 350 36.33 -4.62 2.93
N SER A 351 35.60 -5.53 2.29
CA SER A 351 34.55 -5.18 1.34
C SER A 351 33.35 -4.59 2.06
N HIS A 352 32.84 -5.26 3.10
CA HIS A 352 31.65 -4.83 3.83
C HIS A 352 31.84 -4.94 5.35
N LEU A 353 31.49 -3.90 6.09
CA LEU A 353 31.42 -3.92 7.55
C LEU A 353 30.01 -3.49 7.97
N TYR A 354 29.27 -4.39 8.62
CA TYR A 354 27.94 -4.10 9.15
C TYR A 354 27.94 -4.17 10.68
N ILE A 355 27.40 -3.14 11.32
CA ILE A 355 27.27 -3.04 12.77
C ILE A 355 25.85 -2.53 13.05
N TYR A 356 24.92 -3.39 13.46
CA TYR A 356 23.54 -2.97 13.74
C TYR A 356 22.87 -3.73 14.88
N ASN A 357 21.78 -3.16 15.39
CA ASN A 357 20.93 -3.75 16.42
C ASN A 357 19.66 -4.33 15.76
N ARG A 358 19.32 -5.60 16.02
CA ARG A 358 18.18 -6.27 15.35
C ARG A 358 17.04 -6.47 16.36
N GLU A 359 15.93 -5.73 16.21
CA GLU A 359 14.82 -5.72 17.20
C GLU A 359 13.56 -6.56 16.83
N ASN A 360 13.40 -7.10 15.61
CA ASN A 360 12.20 -7.86 15.21
C ASN A 360 12.47 -9.33 14.83
N GLU A 361 11.84 -10.26 15.57
CA GLU A 361 11.89 -11.73 15.37
C GLU A 361 10.76 -12.28 14.44
N SER A 362 9.86 -11.45 13.90
CA SER A 362 8.84 -11.92 12.93
C SER A 362 9.33 -11.97 11.48
N GLU A 363 10.60 -11.63 11.25
CA GLU A 363 11.30 -11.67 9.95
C GLU A 363 12.66 -12.38 10.13
N ILE A 364 12.66 -13.57 10.72
CA ILE A 364 13.86 -14.39 10.91
C ILE A 364 14.19 -15.09 9.58
N GLU A 365 15.09 -14.47 8.81
CA GLU A 365 16.10 -15.20 8.03
C GLU A 365 17.42 -15.23 8.84
N GLU A 366 17.98 -16.43 9.06
CA GLU A 366 19.31 -16.65 9.66
C GLU A 366 20.46 -16.28 8.70
N PRO A 367 21.65 -15.92 9.22
CA PRO A 367 22.78 -15.43 8.43
C PRO A 367 23.44 -16.55 7.59
N PRO A 368 24.12 -16.20 6.48
CA PRO A 368 24.53 -17.13 5.43
C PRO A 368 25.55 -18.21 5.88
N SER A 369 25.38 -19.44 5.35
CA SER A 369 26.36 -20.54 5.37
C SER A 369 27.50 -20.33 4.34
N LEU A 370 28.62 -21.02 4.60
CA LEU A 370 29.96 -20.71 4.15
C LEU A 370 30.24 -21.07 2.69
N ASN A 371 30.58 -20.07 1.88
CA ASN A 371 31.85 -19.97 1.14
C ASN A 371 31.77 -18.70 0.30
N PHE A 372 32.80 -17.84 0.37
CA PHE A 372 32.94 -16.57 -0.36
C PHE A 372 32.48 -15.25 0.27
N PHE A 373 32.61 -15.07 1.58
CA PHE A 373 32.85 -13.71 2.12
C PHE A 373 34.34 -13.51 2.32
N GLN A 374 35.07 -13.30 1.23
CA GLN A 374 36.51 -13.20 1.32
C GLN A 374 36.96 -11.95 2.10
N LYS A 375 36.09 -10.94 2.31
CA LYS A 375 36.43 -9.66 2.98
C LYS A 375 35.25 -8.96 3.72
N SER A 376 34.20 -9.65 4.16
CA SER A 376 33.08 -8.97 4.87
C SER A 376 32.98 -9.37 6.34
N LEU A 377 32.76 -8.39 7.22
CA LEU A 377 32.57 -8.56 8.66
C LEU A 377 31.18 -8.06 9.04
N GLU A 378 30.35 -8.92 9.62
CA GLU A 378 29.01 -8.58 10.09
C GLU A 378 28.92 -8.76 11.61
N LEU A 379 28.41 -7.74 12.29
CA LEU A 379 28.30 -7.70 13.74
C LEU A 379 26.84 -7.52 14.16
N PHE A 380 26.27 -8.55 14.78
CA PHE A 380 24.89 -8.58 15.24
C PHE A 380 24.80 -8.49 16.75
N CYS A 381 24.02 -7.54 17.26
CA CYS A 381 23.54 -7.57 18.64
C CYS A 381 22.09 -8.10 18.62
N CYS A 382 21.89 -9.36 19.01
CA CYS A 382 20.56 -9.99 19.07
C CYS A 382 19.99 -9.97 20.50
N ARG A 383 18.67 -9.79 20.61
CA ARG A 383 17.90 -9.81 21.86
C ARG A 383 16.99 -11.04 21.91
N ARG A 384 16.77 -11.65 23.08
CA ARG A 384 15.73 -12.67 23.31
C ARG A 384 14.41 -12.00 23.73
N ARG A 385 13.27 -12.36 23.13
CA ARG A 385 11.95 -12.07 23.71
C ARG A 385 11.78 -12.83 25.02
N SER A 386 11.56 -12.13 26.14
CA SER A 386 10.99 -12.75 27.34
C SER A 386 9.49 -12.50 27.33
N GLU A 387 8.72 -13.59 27.37
CA GLU A 387 7.27 -13.57 27.22
C GLU A 387 6.53 -12.91 28.39
N ASN A 388 7.21 -12.56 29.50
CA ASN A 388 6.53 -12.36 30.79
C ASN A 388 6.84 -11.07 31.60
N THR A 389 7.13 -9.88 31.02
CA THR A 389 7.19 -8.65 31.85
C THR A 389 6.49 -7.40 31.27
N LYS A 390 5.69 -6.75 32.13
CA LYS A 390 4.68 -5.70 31.82
C LYS A 390 5.19 -4.25 31.82
N THR A 391 6.47 -3.94 31.60
CA THR A 391 6.94 -2.53 31.56
C THR A 391 7.76 -2.21 30.31
N TYR A 392 7.25 -1.27 29.51
CA TYR A 392 7.73 -0.92 28.17
C TYR A 392 9.01 -0.03 28.14
N PRO A 393 9.24 0.93 29.07
CA PRO A 393 10.39 1.85 28.99
C PRO A 393 11.75 1.28 29.39
N SER A 394 11.83 0.43 30.43
CA SER A 394 13.12 -0.13 30.92
C SER A 394 13.79 -1.10 29.94
N ARG A 395 13.02 -1.61 28.98
CA ARG A 395 13.46 -2.58 27.98
C ARG A 395 14.38 -1.99 26.90
N TYR A 396 14.26 -0.70 26.59
CA TYR A 396 15.06 -0.02 25.57
C TYR A 396 16.38 0.54 26.13
N ALA A 397 16.40 0.98 27.38
CA ALA A 397 17.61 1.48 28.04
C ALA A 397 18.76 0.46 28.01
N ASN A 398 18.45 -0.84 28.16
CA ASN A 398 19.44 -1.91 28.09
C ASN A 398 19.97 -2.17 26.67
N SER A 399 19.10 -2.06 25.66
CA SER A 399 19.44 -2.19 24.23
C SER A 399 20.43 -1.08 23.84
N ILE A 400 20.12 0.16 24.25
CA ILE A 400 20.98 1.34 24.06
C ILE A 400 22.33 1.17 24.74
N ALA A 401 22.31 0.75 26.01
CA ALA A 401 23.53 0.55 26.78
C ALA A 401 24.44 -0.49 26.11
N MET A 402 23.87 -1.58 25.57
CA MET A 402 24.61 -2.61 24.85
C MET A 402 25.18 -2.08 23.53
N CYS A 403 24.40 -1.41 22.69
CA CYS A 403 24.89 -0.80 21.45
C CYS A 403 26.00 0.23 21.70
N ASN A 404 25.83 1.09 22.70
CA ASN A 404 26.84 2.06 23.10
C ASN A 404 28.11 1.37 23.60
N LYS A 405 27.98 0.24 24.33
CA LYS A 405 29.13 -0.54 24.82
C LYS A 405 29.88 -1.18 23.65
N VAL A 406 29.17 -1.79 22.69
CA VAL A 406 29.78 -2.37 21.47
C VAL A 406 30.45 -1.30 20.62
N CYS A 407 29.77 -0.19 20.34
CA CYS A 407 30.36 0.94 19.62
C CYS A 407 31.59 1.48 20.37
N GLY A 408 31.52 1.62 21.69
CA GLY A 408 32.66 2.05 22.51
C GLY A 408 33.88 1.13 22.40
N VAL A 409 33.66 -0.18 22.31
CA VAL A 409 34.72 -1.18 22.09
C VAL A 409 35.32 -1.04 20.70
N ILE A 410 34.48 -1.00 19.66
CA ILE A 410 34.94 -0.79 18.27
C ILE A 410 35.76 0.50 18.16
N LEU A 411 35.28 1.60 18.73
CA LEU A 411 36.00 2.88 18.73
C LEU A 411 37.34 2.81 19.46
N LYS A 412 37.44 2.09 20.59
CA LYS A 412 38.72 1.87 21.28
C LYS A 412 39.71 1.10 20.40
N ILE A 413 39.23 0.07 19.71
CA ILE A 413 40.05 -0.74 18.81
C ILE A 413 40.54 0.11 17.64
N LEU A 414 39.63 0.84 16.99
CA LEU A 414 39.96 1.73 15.88
C LEU A 414 40.97 2.82 16.29
N LYS A 415 40.87 3.36 17.51
CA LYS A 415 41.85 4.30 18.08
C LYS A 415 43.24 3.71 18.29
N SER A 416 43.31 2.42 18.65
CA SER A 416 44.59 1.73 18.88
C SER A 416 45.31 1.29 17.60
N ARG A 417 44.64 1.38 16.45
CA ARG A 417 45.25 0.97 15.17
C ARG A 417 46.25 2.02 14.69
N ASN A 418 47.40 1.55 14.21
CA ASN A 418 48.40 2.39 13.56
C ASN A 418 47.99 2.84 12.14
N HIS A 419 46.95 2.23 11.56
CA HIS A 419 46.46 2.54 10.23
C HIS A 419 44.92 2.62 10.21
N PRO A 420 44.33 3.52 9.40
CA PRO A 420 42.88 3.58 9.21
C PRO A 420 42.30 2.24 8.75
N LEU A 421 41.01 2.03 9.05
CA LEU A 421 40.24 0.88 8.60
C LEU A 421 39.93 1.03 7.11
N GLN A 422 40.48 0.15 6.29
CA GLN A 422 40.20 0.11 4.85
C GLN A 422 38.91 -0.67 4.60
N VAL A 423 37.79 0.01 4.38
CA VAL A 423 36.48 -0.62 4.13
C VAL A 423 35.75 0.00 2.93
N SER A 424 35.13 -0.81 2.06
CA SER A 424 34.36 -0.30 0.90
C SER A 424 32.93 0.07 1.23
N ASN A 425 32.24 -0.76 2.00
CA ASN A 425 30.84 -0.55 2.37
C ASN A 425 30.74 -0.62 3.88
N LEU A 426 30.30 0.48 4.50
CA LEU A 426 30.14 0.58 5.93
C LEU A 426 28.67 0.82 6.25
N SER A 427 28.05 -0.07 7.02
CA SER A 427 26.71 0.13 7.56
C SER A 427 26.78 0.10 9.07
N ILE A 428 26.39 1.18 9.73
CA ILE A 428 26.56 1.32 11.17
C ILE A 428 25.31 1.90 11.85
N SER A 429 24.98 1.33 13.00
CA SER A 429 24.07 1.90 13.98
C SER A 429 24.88 2.67 15.02
N ILE A 430 24.64 3.97 15.12
CA ILE A 430 25.34 4.87 16.05
C ILE A 430 24.34 5.67 16.88
N ASN A 431 24.80 6.18 18.01
CA ASN A 431 24.03 7.02 18.92
C ASN A 431 24.62 8.43 18.98
N GLY A 432 24.59 9.12 17.84
CA GLY A 432 24.94 10.54 17.73
C GLY A 432 26.31 10.87 17.10
N GLN A 433 26.54 12.18 16.96
CA GLN A 433 27.65 12.77 16.19
C GLN A 433 29.05 12.31 16.62
N ASN A 434 29.33 12.31 17.93
CA ASN A 434 30.67 12.01 18.46
C ASN A 434 31.12 10.58 18.10
N GLN A 435 30.19 9.63 18.08
CA GLN A 435 30.49 8.25 17.69
C GLN A 435 30.81 8.16 16.20
N LEU A 436 30.04 8.85 15.35
CA LEU A 436 30.28 8.90 13.91
C LEU A 436 31.65 9.49 13.58
N GLU A 437 31.95 10.68 14.13
CA GLU A 437 33.22 11.37 13.87
C GLU A 437 34.41 10.56 14.34
N THR A 438 34.32 10.02 15.55
CA THR A 438 35.39 9.18 16.09
C THR A 438 35.60 7.95 15.20
N LEU A 439 34.52 7.34 14.71
CA LEU A 439 34.63 6.17 13.84
C LEU A 439 35.26 6.55 12.49
N LEU A 440 34.73 7.57 11.81
CA LEU A 440 35.18 7.97 10.47
C LEU A 440 36.60 8.54 10.45
N LYS A 441 37.09 9.13 11.55
CA LYS A 441 38.50 9.53 11.72
C LYS A 441 39.47 8.35 11.58
N HIS A 442 38.98 7.13 11.82
CA HIS A 442 39.76 5.91 11.73
C HIS A 442 39.32 5.04 10.53
N VAL A 443 38.64 5.59 9.53
CA VAL A 443 38.26 4.90 8.28
C VAL A 443 39.00 5.52 7.10
N GLU A 444 39.55 4.69 6.21
CA GLU A 444 40.28 5.14 5.02
C GLU A 444 39.32 5.75 3.99
N SER A 445 39.42 7.06 3.79
CA SER A 445 38.47 7.83 2.97
C SER A 445 38.52 7.48 1.49
N THR A 446 39.69 7.04 0.99
CA THR A 446 39.85 6.60 -0.41
C THR A 446 39.23 5.24 -0.68
N GLU A 447 38.93 4.45 0.35
CA GLU A 447 38.40 3.09 0.15
C GLU A 447 36.88 3.02 0.25
N LEU A 448 36.25 3.92 1.01
CA LEU A 448 34.82 3.92 1.30
C LEU A 448 33.99 4.38 0.10
N LYS A 449 33.14 3.48 -0.39
CA LYS A 449 32.23 3.67 -1.53
C LYS A 449 30.76 3.75 -1.11
N TYR A 450 30.36 3.09 -0.02
CA TYR A 450 28.97 3.07 0.45
C TYR A 450 28.94 3.27 1.96
N LEU A 451 28.11 4.21 2.42
CA LEU A 451 27.93 4.50 3.85
C LEU A 451 26.44 4.47 4.20
N CYS A 452 26.06 3.59 5.11
CA CYS A 452 24.72 3.53 5.69
C CYS A 452 24.81 3.84 7.19
N ILE A 453 24.10 4.86 7.64
CA ILE A 453 24.05 5.31 9.02
C ILE A 453 22.61 5.13 9.51
N LYS A 454 22.43 4.39 10.60
CA LYS A 454 21.12 4.15 11.20
C LYS A 454 21.12 4.63 12.64
N ASN A 455 20.02 5.24 13.05
CA ASN A 455 19.68 5.33 14.47
C ASN A 455 18.63 4.27 14.76
N ASP A 456 19.05 3.09 15.22
CA ASP A 456 18.11 2.04 15.64
C ASP A 456 17.51 2.34 17.04
N ILE A 457 17.96 3.44 17.67
CA ILE A 457 17.58 3.86 19.01
C ILE A 457 16.54 4.97 18.90
N TYR A 458 15.27 4.60 19.05
CA TYR A 458 14.09 5.49 19.11
C TYR A 458 13.82 6.38 17.87
N PRO A 459 12.77 6.10 17.08
CA PRO A 459 12.35 7.00 15.99
C PRO A 459 11.75 8.34 16.48
N THR A 460 11.52 8.52 17.78
CA THR A 460 10.77 9.68 18.33
C THR A 460 11.62 10.92 18.60
N VAL A 461 12.92 10.79 18.87
CA VAL A 461 13.83 11.95 19.01
C VAL A 461 14.87 11.86 17.91
N LYS A 462 14.62 12.56 16.79
CA LYS A 462 15.57 12.61 15.69
C LYS A 462 16.85 13.30 16.18
N SER A 463 17.93 12.54 16.30
CA SER A 463 19.25 13.09 16.61
C SER A 463 19.81 13.83 15.39
N GLU A 464 20.61 14.87 15.61
CA GLU A 464 21.27 15.61 14.54
C GLU A 464 22.63 14.99 14.19
N LEU A 465 22.95 14.96 12.90
CA LEU A 465 24.27 14.57 12.38
C LEU A 465 24.81 15.64 11.43
N ASN A 466 25.96 16.19 11.78
CA ASN A 466 26.77 16.97 10.85
C ASN A 466 27.62 15.98 10.05
N LEU A 467 27.48 15.99 8.72
CA LEU A 467 28.18 15.10 7.80
C LEU A 467 29.29 15.80 7.01
N ASP A 468 29.73 17.00 7.41
CA ASP A 468 30.72 17.78 6.66
C ASP A 468 32.11 17.11 6.62
N MET A 469 32.40 16.20 7.55
CA MET A 469 33.59 15.35 7.46
C MET A 469 33.58 14.44 6.22
N LEU A 470 32.41 14.16 5.63
CA LEU A 470 32.29 13.37 4.41
C LEU A 470 32.77 14.11 3.15
N LYS A 471 33.06 15.43 3.22
CA LYS A 471 33.68 16.19 2.12
C LYS A 471 35.01 15.58 1.66
N ASN A 472 35.74 14.94 2.57
CA ASN A 472 37.02 14.31 2.28
C ASN A 472 36.87 12.89 1.69
N PHE A 473 35.65 12.34 1.63
CA PHE A 473 35.37 10.99 1.14
C PHE A 473 35.01 11.03 -0.35
N GLY A 474 35.97 11.41 -1.19
CA GLY A 474 35.77 11.60 -2.63
C GLY A 474 35.33 10.35 -3.41
N ASN A 475 35.54 9.15 -2.84
CA ASN A 475 35.15 7.88 -3.46
C ASN A 475 33.76 7.37 -3.02
N LEU A 476 33.08 8.10 -2.13
CA LEU A 476 31.75 7.75 -1.63
C LEU A 476 30.71 7.92 -2.74
N LYS A 477 30.06 6.80 -3.11
CA LYS A 477 29.03 6.73 -4.15
C LYS A 477 27.63 6.92 -3.58
N ASP A 478 27.38 6.26 -2.45
CA ASP A 478 26.06 6.18 -1.84
C ASP A 478 26.13 6.50 -0.34
N LEU A 479 25.22 7.37 0.10
CA LEU A 479 25.02 7.73 1.48
C LEU A 479 23.55 7.52 1.86
N LEU A 480 23.30 6.59 2.78
CA LEU A 480 21.98 6.32 3.34
C LEU A 480 21.99 6.71 4.82
N VAL A 481 21.07 7.57 5.24
CA VAL A 481 20.97 8.04 6.62
C VAL A 481 19.53 7.87 7.09
N PHE A 482 19.32 6.97 8.03
CA PHE A 482 18.01 6.64 8.58
C PHE A 482 17.91 7.13 10.02
N ASN A 483 16.77 7.74 10.36
CA ASN A 483 16.42 8.19 11.72
C ASN A 483 17.37 9.26 12.32
N PHE A 484 18.01 10.07 11.47
CA PHE A 484 18.79 11.26 11.85
C PHE A 484 18.34 12.49 11.04
N LEU A 485 18.62 13.68 11.58
CA LEU A 485 18.55 14.97 10.90
C LEU A 485 19.94 15.41 10.45
N ILE A 486 20.16 15.49 9.14
CA ILE A 486 21.45 15.87 8.54
C ILE A 486 21.59 17.39 8.58
N THR A 487 22.52 17.91 9.38
CA THR A 487 22.77 19.37 9.51
C THR A 487 23.72 19.91 8.46
N SER A 488 24.43 19.04 7.74
CA SER A 488 25.24 19.44 6.58
C SER A 488 24.38 20.00 5.46
N SER A 489 24.92 20.98 4.75
CA SER A 489 24.29 21.47 3.53
C SER A 489 24.32 20.39 2.43
N LEU A 490 23.30 20.38 1.58
CA LEU A 490 23.28 19.48 0.42
C LEU A 490 24.44 19.74 -0.54
N GLU A 491 24.91 20.99 -0.62
CA GLU A 491 26.07 21.41 -1.41
C GLU A 491 27.37 20.77 -0.91
N SER A 492 27.54 20.73 0.42
CA SER A 492 28.64 20.08 1.13
C SER A 492 28.79 18.58 0.78
N LEU A 493 27.67 17.93 0.45
CA LEU A 493 27.60 16.52 0.09
C LEU A 493 27.43 16.30 -1.43
N SER A 494 27.56 17.35 -2.25
CA SER A 494 27.21 17.31 -3.68
C SER A 494 28.11 16.38 -4.51
N HIS A 495 29.29 16.01 -4.01
CA HIS A 495 30.18 15.03 -4.63
C HIS A 495 29.68 13.59 -4.54
N ILE A 496 28.77 13.25 -3.60
CA ILE A 496 28.30 11.87 -3.36
C ILE A 496 27.08 11.57 -4.25
N PRO A 497 27.13 10.80 -5.34
CA PRO A 497 26.05 10.65 -6.32
C PRO A 497 24.64 10.31 -5.78
N ILE A 498 24.54 9.47 -4.75
CA ILE A 498 23.26 9.03 -4.18
C ILE A 498 23.21 9.41 -2.70
N ILE A 499 22.20 10.18 -2.31
CA ILE A 499 21.96 10.55 -0.91
C ILE A 499 20.49 10.26 -0.61
N LYS A 500 20.24 9.49 0.44
CA LYS A 500 18.91 9.27 1.01
C LYS A 500 18.96 9.60 2.49
N GLY A 501 18.18 10.57 2.92
CA GLY A 501 18.14 10.99 4.32
C GLY A 501 17.20 12.16 4.56
N THR A 502 17.08 12.54 5.83
CA THR A 502 16.30 13.71 6.25
C THR A 502 17.27 14.82 6.64
N PHE A 503 17.29 15.93 5.92
CA PHE A 503 18.13 17.09 6.22
C PHE A 503 17.46 17.99 7.24
N LYS A 504 18.24 18.63 8.11
CA LYS A 504 17.75 19.70 8.98
C LYS A 504 17.43 20.94 8.18
N LYS A 505 18.22 21.26 7.15
CA LYS A 505 18.02 22.44 6.31
C LYS A 505 18.44 22.17 4.87
N ILE A 506 17.59 22.53 3.90
CA ILE A 506 17.89 22.46 2.47
C ILE A 506 17.59 23.82 1.85
N THR A 507 18.44 24.27 0.92
CA THR A 507 18.17 25.48 0.15
C THR A 507 17.92 25.17 -1.33
N ALA A 508 17.21 26.04 -2.03
CA ALA A 508 16.94 25.90 -3.46
C ALA A 508 18.24 25.90 -4.25
N THR A 509 19.19 26.75 -3.85
CA THR A 509 20.56 26.78 -4.39
C THR A 509 21.31 25.46 -4.15
N GLY A 510 21.13 24.85 -2.98
CA GLY A 510 21.73 23.53 -2.66
C GLY A 510 21.20 22.41 -3.56
N ILE A 511 19.90 22.43 -3.89
CA ILE A 511 19.30 21.49 -4.85
C ILE A 511 19.82 21.76 -6.27
N LEU A 512 19.96 23.03 -6.65
CA LEU A 512 20.46 23.42 -7.98
C LEU A 512 21.91 22.99 -8.17
N ALA A 513 22.80 23.32 -7.24
CA ALA A 513 24.20 22.91 -7.27
C ALA A 513 24.31 21.38 -7.40
N ARG A 514 23.46 20.67 -6.68
CA ARG A 514 23.37 19.21 -6.74
C ARG A 514 22.95 18.68 -8.12
N LYS A 515 21.88 19.25 -8.70
CA LYS A 515 21.44 18.94 -10.07
C LYS A 515 22.58 19.17 -11.07
N GLU A 516 23.29 20.29 -10.97
CA GLU A 516 24.40 20.61 -11.86
C GLU A 516 25.59 19.66 -11.72
N THR A 517 25.99 19.33 -10.49
CA THR A 517 27.06 18.37 -10.24
C THR A 517 26.72 17.00 -10.83
N HIS A 518 25.46 16.56 -10.71
CA HIS A 518 25.02 15.30 -11.32
C HIS A 518 24.98 15.35 -12.85
N LEU A 519 24.56 16.48 -13.43
CA LEU A 519 24.60 16.69 -14.88
C LEU A 519 26.04 16.66 -15.43
N LYS A 520 27.00 17.19 -14.67
CA LYS A 520 28.43 17.25 -15.04
C LYS A 520 29.16 15.92 -14.83
N SER A 521 28.79 15.11 -13.83
CA SER A 521 29.52 13.89 -13.48
C SER A 521 29.33 12.72 -14.46
N GLY A 522 28.34 12.79 -15.35
CA GLY A 522 28.07 11.73 -16.32
C GLY A 522 27.64 10.39 -15.70
N CYS A 523 27.29 10.37 -14.40
CA CYS A 523 26.83 9.19 -13.68
C CYS A 523 25.56 8.58 -14.33
N GLN A 524 25.36 7.27 -14.12
CA GLN A 524 24.18 6.56 -14.65
C GLN A 524 22.86 7.05 -14.00
N PRO A 525 21.71 6.91 -14.68
CA PRO A 525 20.58 7.86 -14.55
C PRO A 525 19.32 7.27 -13.89
N TRP A 526 19.45 6.25 -13.05
CA TRP A 526 18.29 5.54 -12.47
C TRP A 526 18.11 5.87 -10.98
N PHE A 527 18.08 7.15 -10.61
CA PHE A 527 18.05 7.51 -9.19
C PHE A 527 16.87 8.41 -8.85
N ASP A 528 15.99 7.87 -8.01
CA ASP A 528 15.02 8.63 -7.25
C ASP A 528 15.74 9.28 -6.07
N TYR A 529 15.88 10.61 -6.10
CA TYR A 529 16.36 11.33 -4.93
C TYR A 529 15.23 11.44 -3.93
N TYR A 530 15.33 10.63 -2.88
CA TYR A 530 14.40 10.69 -1.76
C TYR A 530 15.00 11.55 -0.65
N ILE A 531 14.81 12.87 -0.80
CA ILE A 531 15.33 13.88 0.11
C ILE A 531 14.19 14.38 0.99
N LYS A 532 14.29 14.11 2.28
CA LYS A 532 13.40 14.71 3.28
C LYS A 532 14.10 15.92 3.90
N TYR A 533 13.36 16.92 4.36
CA TYR A 533 13.94 18.11 4.98
C TYR A 533 13.09 18.58 6.17
N ASP A 534 13.71 19.05 7.25
CA ASP A 534 13.02 19.81 8.29
C ASP A 534 12.91 21.26 7.80
N GLU A 535 14.00 22.00 7.55
CA GLU A 535 14.01 23.41 7.13
C GLU A 535 14.21 23.68 5.64
N PHE A 536 13.47 24.66 5.10
CA PHE A 536 13.62 25.15 3.72
C PHE A 536 13.46 26.69 3.64
N PRO A 537 14.51 27.48 3.94
CA PRO A 537 14.41 28.94 4.06
C PRO A 537 14.10 29.69 2.76
N ASP A 538 14.44 29.14 1.59
CA ASP A 538 14.28 29.78 0.27
C ASP A 538 13.40 28.92 -0.67
N GLU A 539 12.34 28.27 -0.14
CA GLU A 539 11.47 27.39 -0.91
C GLU A 539 10.77 28.10 -2.08
N SER A 540 10.48 29.40 -1.96
CA SER A 540 9.93 30.22 -3.05
C SER A 540 10.86 30.26 -4.27
N HIS A 541 12.17 30.32 -4.06
CA HIS A 541 13.18 30.34 -5.11
C HIS A 541 13.26 29.01 -5.88
N LEU A 542 12.77 27.91 -5.28
CA LEU A 542 12.68 26.60 -5.93
C LEU A 542 11.74 26.64 -7.14
N PHE A 543 10.61 27.33 -7.04
CA PHE A 543 9.67 27.49 -8.17
C PHE A 543 10.25 28.35 -9.28
N GLU A 544 11.05 29.37 -8.92
CA GLU A 544 11.76 30.20 -9.90
C GLU A 544 12.84 29.39 -10.64
N LEU A 545 13.60 28.56 -9.91
CA LEU A 545 14.72 27.78 -10.47
C LEU A 545 14.28 26.54 -11.26
N PHE A 546 13.19 25.89 -10.84
CA PHE A 546 12.78 24.59 -11.37
C PHE A 546 11.42 24.59 -12.06
N GLY A 547 10.70 25.71 -12.02
CA GLY A 547 9.35 25.82 -12.56
C GLY A 547 8.32 25.05 -11.72
N THR A 548 7.12 24.89 -12.30
CA THR A 548 6.01 24.17 -11.65
C THR A 548 6.36 22.70 -11.46
N PRO A 549 6.13 22.11 -10.27
CA PRO A 549 6.40 20.70 -10.02
C PRO A 549 5.57 19.77 -10.91
N PHE A 550 6.06 18.56 -11.13
CA PHE A 550 5.35 17.50 -11.86
C PHE A 550 4.16 16.98 -11.04
N GLU A 551 4.36 16.80 -9.74
CA GLU A 551 3.31 16.42 -8.77
C GLU A 551 3.49 17.23 -7.48
N HIS A 552 2.39 17.66 -6.88
CA HIS A 552 2.37 18.42 -5.62
C HIS A 552 1.35 17.80 -4.68
N PHE A 553 1.82 17.34 -3.52
CA PHE A 553 1.03 16.75 -2.43
C PHE A 553 1.17 17.62 -1.18
N SER A 554 0.22 17.50 -0.24
CA SER A 554 0.21 18.30 1.00
C SER A 554 1.49 18.17 1.86
N SER A 555 2.25 17.09 1.69
CA SER A 555 3.48 16.81 2.45
C SER A 555 4.72 16.51 1.58
N SER A 556 4.57 16.59 0.25
CA SER A 556 5.70 16.37 -0.66
C SER A 556 5.51 16.99 -2.03
N THR A 557 6.60 17.37 -2.66
CA THR A 557 6.61 17.93 -4.01
C THR A 557 7.63 17.21 -4.87
N THR A 558 7.25 16.85 -6.09
CA THR A 558 8.07 16.09 -7.03
C THR A 558 8.34 16.92 -8.28
N TRP A 559 9.62 17.07 -8.66
CA TRP A 559 10.03 17.62 -9.95
C TRP A 559 10.67 16.55 -10.82
N LYS A 560 10.44 16.63 -12.14
CA LYS A 560 11.07 15.77 -13.15
C LYS A 560 11.86 16.62 -14.15
N PHE A 561 13.16 16.37 -14.29
CA PHE A 561 14.04 17.11 -15.21
C PHE A 561 14.57 16.22 -16.32
N TYR A 562 14.29 16.54 -17.57
CA TYR A 562 14.76 15.77 -18.72
C TYR A 562 16.23 16.08 -19.07
N PHE A 563 17.00 15.05 -19.39
CA PHE A 563 18.35 15.21 -19.91
C PHE A 563 18.29 15.49 -21.43
N PRO A 564 18.82 16.61 -21.92
CA PRO A 564 18.91 16.84 -23.35
C PRO A 564 19.75 15.73 -24.00
N LYS A 565 19.24 15.10 -25.06
CA LYS A 565 19.90 14.04 -25.88
C LYS A 565 19.92 12.61 -25.30
N ARG A 566 19.27 12.35 -24.16
CA ARG A 566 19.07 10.99 -23.66
C ARG A 566 17.64 10.93 -23.13
N GLU A 567 16.78 10.02 -23.60
CA GLU A 567 15.39 9.82 -23.12
C GLU A 567 15.37 9.41 -21.63
N ARG A 568 15.70 10.34 -20.74
CA ARG A 568 16.03 10.11 -19.34
C ARG A 568 15.62 11.34 -18.54
N TYR A 569 15.26 11.12 -17.28
CA TYR A 569 14.82 12.19 -16.38
C TYR A 569 15.42 12.02 -14.99
N LEU A 570 15.61 13.13 -14.28
CA LEU A 570 15.96 13.19 -12.88
C LEU A 570 14.70 13.48 -12.06
N VAL A 571 14.38 12.64 -11.07
CA VAL A 571 13.25 12.87 -10.15
C VAL A 571 13.79 13.41 -8.83
N VAL A 572 13.34 14.61 -8.45
CA VAL A 572 13.62 15.19 -7.14
C VAL A 572 12.34 15.14 -6.33
N PHE A 573 12.30 14.27 -5.31
CA PHE A 573 11.20 14.17 -4.36
C PHE A 573 11.61 14.90 -3.07
N LEU A 574 10.91 15.99 -2.75
CA LEU A 574 11.11 16.77 -1.54
C LEU A 574 9.92 16.57 -0.61
N SER A 575 10.17 16.26 0.66
CA SER A 575 9.12 16.11 1.65
C SER A 575 9.53 16.75 2.97
N ALA A 576 8.66 17.63 3.48
CA ALA A 576 8.84 18.29 4.77
C ALA A 576 8.73 17.26 5.91
N ALA A 577 9.62 17.36 6.88
CA ALA A 577 9.81 16.38 7.94
C ALA A 577 9.49 16.92 9.34
N ARG A 578 9.16 18.22 9.44
CA ARG A 578 8.46 18.85 10.57
C ARG A 578 7.49 19.95 10.12
N SER A 579 6.60 20.30 11.03
CA SER A 579 5.52 21.28 10.92
C SER A 579 5.83 22.65 11.53
N ASP A 580 6.88 22.76 12.37
CA ASP A 580 7.31 23.96 13.12
C ASP A 580 8.02 25.03 12.26
N GLN A 581 8.40 24.68 11.02
CA GLN A 581 8.99 25.53 9.97
C GLN A 581 8.16 26.73 9.53
N LEU A 582 6.91 26.75 9.95
CA LEU A 582 5.89 27.59 9.37
C LEU A 582 6.13 29.08 9.70
N GLU A 583 6.83 29.40 10.80
CA GLU A 583 7.21 30.79 11.15
C GLU A 583 8.24 31.40 10.19
N THR A 584 9.30 30.68 9.84
CA THR A 584 10.34 31.14 8.91
C THR A 584 9.81 31.28 7.49
N LEU A 585 8.88 30.39 7.12
CA LEU A 585 8.17 30.42 5.85
C LEU A 585 7.29 31.68 5.74
N LEU A 586 6.80 32.21 6.87
CA LEU A 586 5.98 33.42 6.92
C LEU A 586 6.77 34.71 6.75
N GLU A 587 8.00 34.81 7.25
CA GLU A 587 8.84 36.01 7.11
C GLU A 587 9.16 36.38 5.64
N HIS A 588 9.15 35.40 4.74
CA HIS A 588 9.55 35.56 3.33
C HIS A 588 8.39 35.69 2.35
N VAL A 589 7.15 35.65 2.84
CA VAL A 589 5.96 35.88 2.02
C VAL A 589 5.78 37.39 1.81
N GLU A 590 5.73 37.85 0.54
CA GLU A 590 5.41 39.25 0.21
C GLU A 590 4.09 39.68 0.90
N SER A 591 4.21 40.48 1.97
CA SER A 591 3.09 40.92 2.81
C SER A 591 2.00 41.67 2.03
N ALA A 592 2.36 42.26 0.90
CA ALA A 592 1.46 42.99 0.02
C ALA A 592 0.38 42.11 -0.64
N LYS A 593 0.57 40.78 -0.76
CA LYS A 593 -0.34 39.92 -1.53
C LYS A 593 -1.10 38.88 -0.70
N LEU A 594 -0.67 38.57 0.53
CA LEU A 594 -1.30 37.53 1.33
C LEU A 594 -2.59 38.03 2.02
N LYS A 595 -3.73 37.39 1.72
CA LYS A 595 -5.04 37.72 2.31
C LYS A 595 -5.52 36.69 3.35
N TYR A 596 -5.01 35.46 3.30
CA TYR A 596 -5.43 34.33 4.14
C TYR A 596 -4.23 33.47 4.52
N LEU A 597 -4.17 33.02 5.76
CA LEU A 597 -3.09 32.17 6.25
C LEU A 597 -3.64 31.01 7.11
N PHE A 598 -3.26 29.77 6.75
CA PHE A 598 -3.65 28.54 7.45
C PHE A 598 -2.39 27.76 7.89
N ILE A 599 -2.32 27.41 9.17
CA ILE A 599 -1.17 26.77 9.83
C ILE A 599 -1.63 25.47 10.50
N ASN A 600 -1.07 24.30 10.14
CA ASN A 600 -1.40 22.99 10.74
C ASN A 600 -0.17 22.08 10.91
N ASN A 601 -0.18 21.20 11.91
CA ASN A 601 0.89 20.26 12.25
C ASN A 601 0.40 18.79 12.13
N ASP A 602 1.00 18.00 11.25
CA ASP A 602 0.61 16.62 10.92
C ASP A 602 1.43 15.51 11.63
N ILE A 603 2.33 15.85 12.57
CA ILE A 603 3.10 14.84 13.31
C ILE A 603 2.36 14.45 14.58
N TYR A 604 2.16 13.14 14.81
CA TYR A 604 1.63 12.51 16.03
C TYR A 604 2.56 12.70 17.26
N ALA A 605 2.98 13.93 17.55
CA ALA A 605 3.73 14.26 18.75
C ALA A 605 2.75 14.40 19.92
N THR A 606 3.01 13.67 21.00
CA THR A 606 2.33 13.82 22.30
C THR A 606 2.59 15.17 22.98
N VAL A 607 3.48 16.00 22.42
CA VAL A 607 3.81 17.36 22.88
C VAL A 607 3.55 18.33 21.73
N LYS A 608 2.59 19.25 21.90
CA LYS A 608 2.31 20.31 20.92
C LYS A 608 3.38 21.39 20.98
N SER A 609 3.86 21.83 19.82
CA SER A 609 4.83 22.90 19.66
C SER A 609 4.21 24.28 19.93
N GLU A 610 4.96 25.15 20.60
CA GLU A 610 4.65 26.58 20.75
C GLU A 610 4.92 27.31 19.42
N LEU A 611 4.13 28.33 19.11
CA LEU A 611 4.22 29.13 17.89
C LEU A 611 4.24 30.63 18.25
N ASN A 612 5.32 31.31 17.94
CA ASN A 612 5.46 32.76 18.04
C ASN A 612 5.10 33.42 16.69
N LEU A 613 4.17 34.37 16.71
CA LEU A 613 3.63 35.02 15.51
C LEU A 613 3.99 36.52 15.43
N ASP A 614 5.07 36.94 16.09
CA ASP A 614 5.54 38.34 16.11
C ASP A 614 5.73 38.94 14.71
N THR A 615 6.18 38.10 13.77
CA THR A 615 6.44 38.46 12.37
C THR A 615 5.17 38.86 11.60
N LEU A 616 3.99 38.44 12.07
CA LEU A 616 2.71 38.78 11.44
C LEU A 616 2.30 40.25 11.65
N LYS A 617 2.93 41.01 12.55
CA LYS A 617 2.73 42.47 12.73
C LYS A 617 2.86 43.27 11.43
N ASN A 618 3.74 42.83 10.53
CA ASN A 618 4.04 43.51 9.28
C ASN A 618 3.07 43.16 8.13
N PHE A 619 2.11 42.25 8.37
CA PHE A 619 1.17 41.75 7.36
C PHE A 619 -0.13 42.57 7.32
N GLY A 620 -0.02 43.84 6.92
CA GLY A 620 -1.16 44.78 6.89
C GLY A 620 -2.35 44.37 6.02
N ASN A 621 -2.15 43.46 5.06
CA ASN A 621 -3.21 42.96 4.16
C ASN A 621 -3.87 41.64 4.60
N LEU A 622 -3.38 41.01 5.68
CA LEU A 622 -3.86 39.71 6.14
C LEU A 622 -5.25 39.86 6.78
N LYS A 623 -6.24 39.15 6.21
CA LYS A 623 -7.65 39.26 6.64
C LYS A 623 -8.06 38.16 7.61
N ASP A 624 -7.59 36.94 7.40
CA ASP A 624 -7.93 35.78 8.24
C ASP A 624 -6.68 34.94 8.57
N LEU A 625 -6.52 34.57 9.85
CA LEU A 625 -5.46 33.73 10.40
C LEU A 625 -6.07 32.52 11.13
N LEU A 626 -5.80 31.31 10.63
CA LEU A 626 -6.24 30.04 11.21
C LEU A 626 -5.03 29.20 11.64
N VAL A 627 -4.93 28.90 12.94
CA VAL A 627 -3.82 28.14 13.54
C VAL A 627 -4.35 26.93 14.28
N PHE A 628 -4.05 25.74 13.77
CA PHE A 628 -4.45 24.46 14.36
C PHE A 628 -3.24 23.70 14.89
N ASN A 629 -3.41 23.06 16.04
CA ASN A 629 -2.41 22.19 16.68
C ASN A 629 -1.11 22.86 17.18
N PHE A 630 -1.08 24.19 17.28
CA PHE A 630 -0.03 24.96 17.96
C PHE A 630 -0.55 25.72 19.18
N LEU A 631 0.35 26.04 20.11
CA LEU A 631 0.14 26.98 21.23
C LEU A 631 0.74 28.35 20.87
N ILE A 632 -0.09 29.34 20.55
CA ILE A 632 0.30 30.70 20.21
C ILE A 632 0.83 31.40 21.46
N THR A 633 2.11 31.72 21.51
CA THR A 633 2.76 32.33 22.70
C THR A 633 2.66 33.86 22.70
N PHE A 634 1.97 34.40 21.71
CA PHE A 634 2.05 35.80 21.32
C PHE A 634 0.85 36.64 21.80
N SER A 635 1.08 37.94 22.06
CA SER A 635 0.04 38.84 22.59
C SER A 635 -1.06 39.08 21.55
N LEU A 636 -2.33 39.01 21.96
CA LEU A 636 -3.45 39.26 21.04
C LEU A 636 -3.46 40.71 20.54
N GLU A 637 -2.98 41.64 21.36
CA GLU A 637 -2.87 43.08 21.05
C GLU A 637 -1.98 43.34 19.83
N SER A 638 -0.91 42.57 19.71
CA SER A 638 0.04 42.65 18.61
C SER A 638 -0.51 42.19 17.25
N LEU A 639 -1.65 41.48 17.24
CA LEU A 639 -2.33 41.02 16.02
C LEU A 639 -3.57 41.89 15.73
N SER A 640 -3.60 43.12 16.24
CA SER A 640 -4.76 44.03 16.18
C SER A 640 -5.16 44.47 14.76
N HIS A 641 -4.26 44.40 13.80
CA HIS A 641 -4.55 44.66 12.39
C HIS A 641 -5.24 43.49 11.68
N ILE A 642 -5.17 42.25 12.21
CA ILE A 642 -5.70 41.03 11.55
C ILE A 642 -7.16 40.77 11.98
N PRO A 643 -8.16 41.01 11.11
CA PRO A 643 -9.56 41.03 11.51
C PRO A 643 -10.15 39.72 12.06
N THR A 644 -9.65 38.56 11.63
CA THR A 644 -10.15 37.25 12.07
C THR A 644 -8.98 36.37 12.50
N ILE A 645 -9.03 35.87 13.75
CA ILE A 645 -8.02 34.97 14.31
C ILE A 645 -8.73 33.78 14.98
N LYS A 646 -8.34 32.55 14.60
CA LYS A 646 -8.76 31.31 15.27
C LYS A 646 -7.51 30.53 15.65
N GLY A 647 -7.31 30.27 16.94
CA GLY A 647 -6.12 29.58 17.45
C GLY A 647 -6.18 29.31 18.95
N THR A 648 -5.18 28.59 19.46
CA THR A 648 -5.01 28.32 20.90
C THR A 648 -3.85 29.14 21.43
N PHE A 649 -4.10 30.05 22.37
CA PHE A 649 -3.09 30.93 22.97
C PHE A 649 -2.54 30.32 24.26
N LYS A 650 -1.22 30.39 24.45
CA LYS A 650 -0.56 29.95 25.69
C LYS A 650 -0.97 30.81 26.87
N LYS A 651 -1.04 32.12 26.68
CA LYS A 651 -1.49 33.06 27.69
C LYS A 651 -2.32 34.16 27.05
N ILE A 652 -3.45 34.48 27.65
CA ILE A 652 -4.28 35.60 27.23
C ILE A 652 -4.87 36.32 28.44
N THR A 653 -4.96 37.64 28.37
CA THR A 653 -5.56 38.48 29.42
C THR A 653 -6.91 39.07 29.00
N ALA A 654 -7.73 39.42 29.98
CA ALA A 654 -9.05 40.01 29.76
C ALA A 654 -8.90 41.40 29.11
N THR A 655 -7.84 42.11 29.48
CA THR A 655 -7.48 43.42 28.94
C THR A 655 -7.11 43.35 27.46
N GLU A 656 -6.34 42.34 27.02
CA GLU A 656 -6.00 42.15 25.60
C GLU A 656 -7.21 41.82 24.73
N ILE A 657 -8.11 40.97 25.23
CA ILE A 657 -9.36 40.64 24.52
C ILE A 657 -10.25 41.88 24.44
N PHE A 658 -10.28 42.70 25.51
CA PHE A 658 -11.08 43.92 25.56
C PHE A 658 -10.54 45.00 24.61
N ALA A 659 -9.23 45.27 24.65
CA ALA A 659 -8.56 46.18 23.73
C ALA A 659 -8.77 45.75 22.27
N ARG A 660 -8.71 44.44 21.98
CA ARG A 660 -9.03 43.90 20.66
C ARG A 660 -10.48 44.18 20.26
N LYS A 661 -11.43 43.95 21.17
CA LYS A 661 -12.85 44.23 20.95
C LYS A 661 -13.09 45.72 20.66
N GLU A 662 -12.49 46.63 21.42
CA GLU A 662 -12.62 48.08 21.22
C GLU A 662 -12.01 48.54 19.89
N ALA A 663 -10.74 48.17 19.62
CA ALA A 663 -10.09 48.48 18.34
C ALA A 663 -10.87 47.92 17.13
N HIS A 664 -11.57 46.81 17.32
CA HIS A 664 -12.43 46.25 16.30
C HIS A 664 -13.75 47.00 16.13
N LEU A 665 -14.34 47.54 17.20
CA LEU A 665 -15.52 48.38 17.09
C LEU A 665 -15.20 49.71 16.40
N GLU A 666 -14.01 50.27 16.66
CA GLU A 666 -13.56 51.53 16.06
C GLU A 666 -13.19 51.40 14.56
N SER A 667 -12.64 50.27 14.13
CA SER A 667 -12.17 50.06 12.74
C SER A 667 -13.28 49.65 11.74
N VAL A 668 -14.54 49.51 12.17
CA VAL A 668 -15.63 48.93 11.34
C VAL A 668 -16.19 49.89 10.27
N SER A 669 -15.81 51.18 10.27
CA SER A 669 -16.28 52.13 9.23
C SER A 669 -15.80 51.81 7.81
N LEU A 670 -14.89 50.83 7.59
CA LEU A 670 -14.22 50.62 6.30
C LEU A 670 -14.37 49.22 5.64
N PHE A 671 -15.13 48.25 6.18
CA PHE A 671 -15.18 46.89 5.57
C PHE A 671 -16.56 46.18 5.52
N ASN A 672 -16.86 45.58 4.36
CA ASN A 672 -18.18 45.02 3.95
C ASN A 672 -18.48 43.53 4.29
N SER A 673 -17.83 42.87 5.26
CA SER A 673 -18.17 41.46 5.63
C SER A 673 -19.05 41.31 6.88
N TRP A 674 -19.76 40.17 7.02
CA TRP A 674 -20.70 39.84 8.11
C TRP A 674 -20.02 39.11 9.29
N VAL A 675 -20.73 39.09 10.44
CA VAL A 675 -20.42 38.52 11.78
C VAL A 675 -18.99 37.98 11.95
N ARG A 676 -18.17 38.71 12.71
CA ARG A 676 -16.83 38.25 13.09
C ARG A 676 -16.92 37.52 14.43
N CYS A 677 -16.56 36.23 14.39
CA CYS A 677 -16.47 35.35 15.55
C CYS A 677 -14.99 35.16 15.92
N TYR A 678 -14.64 35.49 17.15
CA TYR A 678 -13.37 35.07 17.74
C TYR A 678 -13.59 33.81 18.53
N THR A 679 -12.99 32.69 18.12
CA THR A 679 -12.90 31.51 18.98
C THR A 679 -11.47 31.39 19.44
N ILE A 680 -11.22 31.89 20.65
CA ILE A 680 -9.89 31.89 21.27
C ILE A 680 -9.87 30.75 22.27
N LYS A 681 -9.06 29.73 21.98
CA LYS A 681 -8.72 28.72 22.99
C LYS A 681 -7.54 29.24 23.80
N TYR A 682 -7.46 28.95 25.10
CA TYR A 682 -6.36 29.42 25.93
C TYR A 682 -5.88 28.36 26.93
N ASP A 683 -4.60 28.39 27.28
CA ASP A 683 -3.99 27.54 28.29
C ASP A 683 -3.97 28.25 29.66
N GLU A 684 -3.30 29.41 29.74
CA GLU A 684 -3.29 30.29 30.91
C GLU A 684 -4.16 31.54 30.72
N PHE A 685 -4.96 31.87 31.74
CA PHE A 685 -5.78 33.08 31.75
C PHE A 685 -5.76 33.75 33.14
N PRO A 686 -4.74 34.58 33.43
CA PRO A 686 -4.43 35.03 34.79
C PRO A 686 -5.45 36.00 35.39
N ASP A 687 -6.17 36.78 34.58
CA ASP A 687 -7.13 37.79 35.03
C ASP A 687 -8.57 37.49 34.55
N LYS A 688 -8.91 36.20 34.42
CA LYS A 688 -10.23 35.73 33.94
C LYS A 688 -11.41 36.37 34.66
N SER A 689 -11.29 36.69 35.95
CA SER A 689 -12.36 37.36 36.73
C SER A 689 -12.74 38.73 36.18
N ARG A 690 -11.79 39.46 35.57
CA ARG A 690 -12.02 40.77 34.96
C ARG A 690 -12.83 40.70 33.67
N LEU A 691 -13.02 39.52 33.06
CA LEU A 691 -13.86 39.39 31.86
C LEU A 691 -15.30 39.79 32.12
N PHE A 692 -15.88 39.42 33.26
CA PHE A 692 -17.26 39.79 33.58
C PHE A 692 -17.40 41.29 33.87
N GLU A 693 -16.35 41.89 34.42
CA GLU A 693 -16.25 43.33 34.66
C GLU A 693 -16.15 44.12 33.34
N LEU A 694 -15.36 43.62 32.39
CA LEU A 694 -15.08 44.29 31.11
C LEU A 694 -16.15 44.02 30.02
N PHE A 695 -16.76 42.83 30.02
CA PHE A 695 -17.67 42.38 28.95
C PHE A 695 -19.12 42.19 29.40
N GLY A 696 -19.40 42.30 30.71
CA GLY A 696 -20.71 42.00 31.28
C GLY A 696 -21.03 40.49 31.30
N ALA A 697 -22.30 40.15 31.53
CA ALA A 697 -22.74 38.75 31.57
C ALA A 697 -22.68 38.08 30.19
N PRO A 698 -22.10 36.86 30.07
CA PRO A 698 -22.07 36.12 28.82
C PRO A 698 -23.45 35.62 28.42
N ILE A 699 -23.61 35.35 27.13
CA ILE A 699 -24.86 34.82 26.56
C ILE A 699 -24.89 33.30 26.67
N GLU A 700 -23.70 32.67 26.65
CA GLU A 700 -23.52 31.25 26.91
C GLU A 700 -22.31 31.03 27.80
N HIS A 701 -22.46 30.26 28.88
CA HIS A 701 -21.39 29.93 29.81
C HIS A 701 -21.41 28.43 30.14
N PHE A 702 -20.37 27.72 29.68
CA PHE A 702 -20.12 26.30 29.93
C PHE A 702 -18.79 26.14 30.68
N SER A 703 -18.56 24.97 31.29
CA SER A 703 -17.34 24.68 32.07
C SER A 703 -16.05 24.92 31.28
N SER A 704 -16.07 24.74 29.96
CA SER A 704 -14.91 24.96 29.08
C SER A 704 -15.07 26.10 28.08
N LEU A 705 -16.26 26.67 27.82
CA LEU A 705 -16.51 27.69 26.78
C LEU A 705 -17.39 28.83 27.31
N THR A 706 -16.99 30.08 27.10
CA THR A 706 -17.80 31.26 27.45
C THR A 706 -17.92 32.21 26.26
N THR A 707 -19.14 32.64 25.92
CA THR A 707 -19.42 33.45 24.73
C THR A 707 -20.19 34.73 25.06
N TRP A 708 -19.74 35.85 24.48
CA TRP A 708 -20.41 37.14 24.52
C TRP A 708 -20.75 37.63 23.10
N LYS A 709 -21.78 38.48 22.98
CA LYS A 709 -22.17 39.10 21.71
C LYS A 709 -22.40 40.59 21.91
N PHE A 710 -21.73 41.40 21.10
CA PHE A 710 -21.79 42.86 21.15
C PHE A 710 -22.47 43.38 19.89
N ASN A 711 -23.33 44.39 20.04
CA ASN A 711 -23.85 45.13 18.90
C ASN A 711 -22.79 46.13 18.45
N ILE A 712 -22.53 46.21 17.15
CA ILE A 712 -21.63 47.22 16.60
C ILE A 712 -22.43 48.50 16.36
N PRO A 713 -22.02 49.67 16.89
CA PRO A 713 -22.73 50.93 16.65
C PRO A 713 -22.96 51.18 15.15
N GLU A 714 -24.14 51.70 14.81
CA GLU A 714 -24.52 52.08 13.43
C GLU A 714 -24.55 50.92 12.41
N SER A 715 -24.47 49.67 12.88
CA SER A 715 -24.40 48.48 12.04
C SER A 715 -25.41 47.43 12.51
N LYS A 716 -26.11 46.77 11.57
CA LYS A 716 -26.95 45.59 11.87
C LYS A 716 -26.13 44.34 12.28
N LYS A 717 -24.79 44.44 12.32
CA LYS A 717 -23.87 43.33 12.57
C LYS A 717 -23.60 43.17 14.06
N LYS A 718 -23.22 41.95 14.44
CA LYS A 718 -22.87 41.58 15.81
C LYS A 718 -21.45 41.03 15.85
N LEU A 719 -20.70 41.38 16.89
CA LEU A 719 -19.39 40.82 17.21
C LEU A 719 -19.59 39.69 18.23
N VAL A 720 -19.08 38.48 17.97
CA VAL A 720 -19.17 37.35 18.90
C VAL A 720 -17.77 37.01 19.40
N VAL A 721 -17.60 36.99 20.73
CA VAL A 721 -16.33 36.64 21.39
C VAL A 721 -16.54 35.35 22.17
N SER A 722 -15.86 34.27 21.80
CA SER A 722 -15.95 32.96 22.45
C SER A 722 -14.58 32.52 22.98
N LEU A 723 -14.50 32.24 24.28
CA LEU A 723 -13.29 31.86 25.00
C LEU A 723 -13.38 30.42 25.49
N ARG A 724 -12.42 29.57 25.11
CA ARG A 724 -12.40 28.16 25.53
C ARG A 724 -11.16 27.81 26.34
N ALA A 725 -11.33 27.32 27.56
CA ALA A 725 -10.23 26.80 28.38
C ALA A 725 -9.69 25.48 27.81
N TRP A 726 -8.38 25.31 27.79
CA TRP A 726 -7.72 24.04 27.53
C TRP A 726 -7.59 23.23 28.83
N SER A 727 -7.65 21.90 28.78
CA SER A 727 -7.49 21.03 29.96
C SER A 727 -6.57 19.85 29.60
N PRO A 728 -5.46 19.63 30.32
CA PRO A 728 -4.63 18.46 30.11
C PRO A 728 -5.28 17.23 30.77
N LEU A 729 -5.14 16.08 30.12
CA LEU A 729 -5.62 14.78 30.60
C LEU A 729 -5.13 14.50 32.03
N ARG A 730 -6.07 14.40 32.99
CA ARG A 730 -5.90 13.59 34.20
C ARG A 730 -6.64 12.27 34.02
N GLU A 731 -5.98 11.19 34.42
CA GLU A 731 -6.55 9.85 34.43
C GLU A 731 -7.80 9.77 35.31
N ASN A 732 -8.81 9.08 34.78
CA ASN A 732 -9.99 8.51 35.44
C ASN A 732 -11.08 9.49 35.89
N THR A 733 -11.92 9.93 34.94
CA THR A 733 -13.38 10.08 35.13
C THR A 733 -14.05 10.11 33.75
N PRO A 734 -15.22 9.46 33.55
CA PRO A 734 -15.86 9.42 32.23
C PRO A 734 -16.41 10.81 31.89
N SER A 735 -15.92 11.38 30.80
CA SER A 735 -16.38 12.67 30.27
C SER A 735 -17.40 12.44 29.17
N ASP A 736 -18.67 12.75 29.46
CA ASP A 736 -19.81 12.72 28.53
C ASP A 736 -19.81 13.95 27.60
N VAL A 737 -18.93 14.01 26.58
CA VAL A 737 -18.93 15.12 25.62
C VAL A 737 -18.82 14.65 24.17
N VAL A 738 -19.71 15.19 23.34
CA VAL A 738 -19.80 15.05 21.88
C VAL A 738 -18.99 16.17 21.21
N GLU A 739 -18.14 15.85 20.24
CA GLU A 739 -17.38 16.84 19.46
C GLU A 739 -17.97 16.96 18.05
N VAL A 740 -18.53 18.14 17.74
CA VAL A 740 -18.96 18.52 16.38
C VAL A 740 -18.06 19.67 15.93
N SER A 741 -17.29 19.46 14.86
CA SER A 741 -16.41 20.48 14.29
C SER A 741 -17.05 21.11 13.06
N TYR A 742 -17.25 22.42 13.12
CA TYR A 742 -17.73 23.25 12.02
C TYR A 742 -16.55 24.03 11.44
N GLU A 743 -16.27 23.87 10.14
CA GLU A 743 -15.37 24.74 9.40
C GLU A 743 -16.10 25.30 8.18
N ASN A 744 -16.50 26.56 8.28
CA ASN A 744 -17.14 27.30 7.20
C ASN A 744 -16.09 28.20 6.54
N ASN A 745 -15.74 27.89 5.30
CA ASN A 745 -14.63 28.50 4.58
C ASN A 745 -15.23 29.33 3.45
N LYS A 746 -14.52 30.32 2.89
CA LYS A 746 -15.01 31.14 1.76
C LYS A 746 -15.43 30.31 0.51
N ASN A 747 -15.13 29.02 0.49
CA ASN A 747 -15.22 28.11 -0.65
C ASN A 747 -15.98 26.79 -0.37
N GLY A 748 -16.67 26.64 0.78
CA GLY A 748 -17.34 25.38 1.14
C GLY A 748 -17.55 25.23 2.65
N CYS A 749 -18.33 24.23 3.06
CA CYS A 749 -18.56 23.88 4.46
C CYS A 749 -18.13 22.42 4.67
N ASP A 750 -17.20 22.18 5.60
CA ASP A 750 -16.78 20.84 6.00
C ASP A 750 -17.39 20.51 7.37
N ILE A 751 -18.14 19.41 7.45
CA ILE A 751 -18.80 18.96 8.68
C ILE A 751 -18.36 17.52 8.99
N CYS A 752 -17.57 17.37 10.04
CA CYS A 752 -17.11 16.06 10.54
C CYS A 752 -17.79 15.72 11.87
N PHE A 753 -18.33 14.51 11.97
CA PHE A 753 -18.91 13.94 13.19
C PHE A 753 -17.99 12.88 13.80
N GLY A 754 -17.68 12.99 15.09
CA GLY A 754 -17.11 11.90 15.89
C GLY A 754 -17.92 11.71 17.18
N GLN A 755 -18.20 10.47 17.61
CA GLN A 755 -18.89 10.26 18.88
C GLN A 755 -18.46 9.04 19.72
N GLY A 756 -18.45 9.28 21.04
CA GLY A 756 -18.41 8.31 22.14
C GLY A 756 -19.79 7.70 22.46
N GLN A 757 -19.83 6.81 23.47
CA GLN A 757 -20.94 5.90 23.74
C GLN A 757 -22.25 6.60 24.17
N PHE A 758 -23.38 6.17 23.58
CA PHE A 758 -24.72 6.60 23.96
C PHE A 758 -25.30 5.70 25.04
N ASN A 759 -25.53 6.25 26.23
CA ASN A 759 -26.56 5.77 27.14
C ASN A 759 -27.49 6.94 27.49
N HIS A 760 -28.78 6.78 27.17
CA HIS A 760 -29.95 7.52 27.65
C HIS A 760 -29.71 8.94 28.23
N MET A 761 -29.76 9.98 27.38
CA MET A 761 -30.52 11.24 27.57
C MET A 761 -30.24 12.27 26.44
N ILE A 762 -31.30 12.62 25.70
CA ILE A 762 -31.52 13.84 24.88
C ILE A 762 -30.40 14.27 23.90
N GLY A 763 -30.16 13.44 22.88
CA GLY A 763 -29.30 13.74 21.71
C GLY A 763 -29.93 14.60 20.60
N ARG A 764 -30.98 15.40 20.88
CA ARG A 764 -31.65 16.22 19.86
C ARG A 764 -30.79 17.42 19.40
N ARG A 765 -30.18 18.18 20.32
CA ARG A 765 -29.59 19.50 20.01
C ARG A 765 -28.46 19.52 18.96
N ALA A 766 -27.56 18.54 18.92
CA ALA A 766 -26.44 18.57 17.97
C ALA A 766 -26.87 18.20 16.55
N PHE A 767 -27.77 17.21 16.42
CA PHE A 767 -28.39 16.88 15.15
C PHE A 767 -29.30 18.02 14.69
N ASP A 768 -30.08 18.63 15.58
CA ASP A 768 -30.93 19.78 15.27
C ASP A 768 -30.11 20.99 14.73
N VAL A 769 -28.98 21.32 15.36
CA VAL A 769 -28.09 22.42 14.89
C VAL A 769 -27.49 22.09 13.52
N PHE A 770 -27.00 20.87 13.33
CA PHE A 770 -26.55 20.40 12.01
C PHE A 770 -27.66 20.53 10.96
N CYS A 771 -28.88 20.16 11.34
CA CYS A 771 -30.05 20.22 10.49
C CYS A 771 -30.35 21.67 10.08
N GLU A 772 -30.38 22.60 11.04
CA GLU A 772 -30.59 24.03 10.79
C GLU A 772 -29.51 24.63 9.87
N ASP A 773 -28.25 24.26 10.07
CA ASP A 773 -27.13 24.73 9.25
C ASP A 773 -27.20 24.18 7.82
N MET A 774 -27.45 22.89 7.66
CA MET A 774 -27.63 22.28 6.34
C MET A 774 -28.85 22.84 5.63
N GLN A 775 -29.93 23.11 6.35
CA GLN A 775 -31.12 23.76 5.79
C GLN A 775 -30.79 25.17 5.32
N THR A 776 -29.94 25.89 6.05
CA THR A 776 -29.48 27.22 5.65
C THR A 776 -28.57 27.18 4.43
N VAL A 777 -27.58 26.28 4.40
CA VAL A 777 -26.60 26.15 3.32
C VAL A 777 -27.25 25.62 2.05
N LEU A 778 -27.91 24.46 2.12
CA LEU A 778 -28.55 23.84 0.97
C LEU A 778 -29.85 24.53 0.60
N GLY A 779 -30.66 25.01 1.55
CA GLY A 779 -31.92 25.69 1.24
C GLY A 779 -31.72 27.01 0.50
N ASN A 780 -30.63 27.74 0.80
CA ASN A 780 -30.33 29.04 0.17
C ASN A 780 -29.28 28.98 -0.95
N GLN A 781 -28.77 27.80 -1.31
CA GLN A 781 -27.72 27.68 -2.34
C GLN A 781 -28.25 28.10 -3.73
N LYS A 782 -27.81 29.27 -4.19
CA LYS A 782 -28.09 29.80 -5.53
C LYS A 782 -26.98 29.51 -6.56
N THR A 783 -25.77 29.19 -6.10
CA THR A 783 -24.59 29.06 -6.97
C THR A 783 -24.14 27.62 -7.12
N LYS A 784 -23.93 27.14 -8.36
CA LYS A 784 -23.40 25.81 -8.69
C LYS A 784 -22.27 25.35 -7.75
N LEU A 785 -22.41 24.15 -7.19
CA LEU A 785 -21.39 23.44 -6.42
C LEU A 785 -20.46 22.67 -7.37
N SER A 786 -19.16 22.65 -7.06
CA SER A 786 -18.22 21.79 -7.79
C SER A 786 -18.41 20.34 -7.36
N GLN A 787 -18.57 20.09 -6.06
CA GLN A 787 -18.68 18.74 -5.50
C GLN A 787 -19.68 18.71 -4.33
N PHE A 788 -20.40 17.59 -4.19
CA PHE A 788 -21.26 17.28 -3.05
C PHE A 788 -21.15 15.81 -2.68
N TYR A 789 -20.77 15.52 -1.43
CA TYR A 789 -20.57 14.16 -0.93
C TYR A 789 -21.55 13.88 0.22
N ILE A 790 -22.23 12.74 0.14
CA ILE A 790 -23.05 12.17 1.23
C ILE A 790 -22.60 10.73 1.39
N ARG A 791 -21.67 10.43 2.31
CA ARG A 791 -21.09 9.09 2.45
C ARG A 791 -21.23 8.54 3.87
N ASN A 792 -21.46 7.24 3.97
CA ASN A 792 -21.35 6.49 5.22
C ASN A 792 -19.98 5.79 5.28
N CYS A 793 -19.10 6.19 6.21
CA CYS A 793 -17.75 5.65 6.34
C CYS A 793 -17.58 4.93 7.69
N GLU A 794 -17.40 3.62 7.66
CA GLU A 794 -17.19 2.81 8.87
C GLU A 794 -15.75 2.83 9.42
N ASP A 795 -14.79 3.45 8.74
CA ASP A 795 -13.37 3.35 9.06
C ASP A 795 -12.62 4.66 8.73
N GLU A 796 -12.16 5.41 9.73
CA GLU A 796 -11.34 6.62 9.53
C GLU A 796 -10.08 6.33 8.69
N SER A 797 -9.53 5.11 8.81
CA SER A 797 -8.38 4.65 8.03
C SER A 797 -8.65 4.48 6.53
N ASN A 798 -9.93 4.34 6.13
CA ASN A 798 -10.32 4.30 4.73
C ASN A 798 -10.49 5.70 4.14
N ILE A 799 -10.78 6.73 4.94
CA ILE A 799 -10.89 8.10 4.45
C ILE A 799 -9.53 8.58 3.92
N GLU A 800 -8.44 8.26 4.62
CA GLU A 800 -7.07 8.58 4.18
C GLU A 800 -6.58 7.68 3.02
N LYS A 801 -6.96 6.40 3.02
CA LYS A 801 -6.64 5.46 1.92
C LYS A 801 -7.45 5.71 0.64
N GLU A 802 -8.64 6.28 0.74
CA GLU A 802 -9.46 6.68 -0.41
C GLU A 802 -9.01 8.03 -0.96
N LYS A 803 -8.58 8.98 -0.11
CA LYS A 803 -7.88 10.20 -0.54
C LYS A 803 -6.58 9.93 -1.31
N THR A 804 -5.93 8.79 -1.06
CA THR A 804 -4.70 8.36 -1.76
C THR A 804 -4.95 7.45 -2.97
N LYS A 805 -6.20 7.07 -3.26
CA LYS A 805 -6.58 6.22 -4.41
C LYS A 805 -7.17 7.00 -5.60
N GLU A 806 -7.11 8.33 -5.60
CA GLU A 806 -7.52 9.17 -6.74
C GLU A 806 -6.55 9.03 -7.93
N GLU A 807 -6.68 7.96 -8.69
CA GLU A 807 -6.16 7.88 -10.04
C GLU A 807 -7.08 8.70 -10.96
N LYS A 808 -6.62 9.92 -11.30
CA LYS A 808 -7.20 10.95 -12.19
C LYS A 808 -7.96 12.08 -11.48
N THR A 809 -7.22 13.05 -10.94
CA THR A 809 -7.72 14.39 -10.63
C THR A 809 -8.10 15.17 -11.92
N PRO A 810 -9.19 15.96 -11.93
CA PRO A 810 -9.45 16.95 -12.97
C PRO A 810 -8.46 18.14 -12.87
N PRO A 811 -8.33 18.98 -13.92
CA PRO A 811 -7.27 19.99 -14.00
C PRO A 811 -7.32 21.06 -12.89
N PRO A 812 -6.19 21.76 -12.61
CA PRO A 812 -5.87 22.38 -11.31
C PRO A 812 -6.71 23.59 -10.86
N ASN A 813 -7.67 24.06 -11.66
CA ASN A 813 -8.45 25.28 -11.37
C ASN A 813 -9.81 25.03 -10.68
N PHE A 814 -9.96 23.93 -9.93
CA PHE A 814 -11.27 23.36 -9.58
C PHE A 814 -11.75 23.49 -8.13
N PHE A 815 -10.93 23.98 -7.18
CA PHE A 815 -11.25 23.97 -5.74
C PHE A 815 -12.21 25.09 -5.27
N GLN A 816 -13.19 25.46 -6.09
CA GLN A 816 -14.25 26.38 -5.68
C GLN A 816 -15.57 25.62 -5.50
N LYS A 817 -16.01 25.41 -4.24
CA LYS A 817 -17.37 25.00 -3.79
C LYS A 817 -17.62 23.50 -3.60
N CYS A 818 -16.93 22.89 -2.64
CA CYS A 818 -17.19 21.53 -2.17
C CYS A 818 -18.05 21.54 -0.90
N LEU A 819 -18.92 20.53 -0.74
CA LEU A 819 -19.68 20.26 0.47
C LEU A 819 -19.55 18.76 0.78
N GLU A 820 -18.96 18.42 1.92
CA GLU A 820 -18.68 17.04 2.30
C GLU A 820 -19.42 16.67 3.58
N LEU A 821 -20.16 15.56 3.52
CA LEU A 821 -20.81 14.97 4.69
C LEU A 821 -20.37 13.52 4.83
N PHE A 822 -19.65 13.26 5.92
CA PHE A 822 -19.27 11.91 6.33
C PHE A 822 -19.97 11.53 7.62
N CYS A 823 -20.81 10.49 7.55
CA CYS A 823 -21.28 9.81 8.75
C CYS A 823 -20.21 8.79 9.15
N CYS A 824 -19.37 9.15 10.13
CA CYS A 824 -18.29 8.30 10.63
C CYS A 824 -18.58 7.80 12.05
N ARG A 825 -18.05 6.62 12.37
CA ARG A 825 -18.02 6.11 13.74
C ARG A 825 -16.59 5.91 14.20
N LYS A 826 -16.24 6.51 15.35
CA LYS A 826 -14.93 6.32 15.98
C LYS A 826 -14.81 4.89 16.53
N ARG A 827 -13.72 4.21 16.20
CA ARG A 827 -13.41 2.87 16.72
C ARG A 827 -13.05 3.01 18.21
N SER A 828 -13.89 2.46 19.09
CA SER A 828 -13.53 2.27 20.50
C SER A 828 -12.39 1.26 20.57
N GLU A 829 -11.26 1.63 21.19
CA GLU A 829 -10.05 0.79 21.28
C GLU A 829 -10.21 -0.45 22.18
N ASN A 830 -11.38 -0.67 22.78
CA ASN A 830 -11.67 -1.89 23.52
C ASN A 830 -12.08 -3.03 22.58
N THR A 831 -11.09 -3.80 22.12
CA THR A 831 -11.27 -5.03 21.34
C THR A 831 -11.89 -6.16 22.19
N LYS A 832 -13.21 -6.15 22.38
CA LYS A 832 -14.01 -7.36 22.61
C LYS A 832 -15.22 -7.37 21.67
N THR A 833 -15.35 -8.47 20.94
CA THR A 833 -16.32 -8.73 19.87
C THR A 833 -17.77 -8.80 20.36
N HIS A 834 -18.62 -7.83 19.98
CA HIS A 834 -20.08 -7.99 19.98
C HIS A 834 -20.69 -7.55 18.63
N PRO A 835 -21.39 -8.44 17.89
CA PRO A 835 -22.07 -8.12 16.63
C PRO A 835 -23.19 -7.06 16.75
N SER A 836 -23.79 -6.90 17.93
CA SER A 836 -24.91 -5.99 18.16
C SER A 836 -24.57 -4.50 18.00
N GLN A 837 -23.27 -4.15 17.98
CA GLN A 837 -22.88 -2.75 17.92
C GLN A 837 -23.00 -2.16 16.50
N TYR A 838 -22.96 -2.95 15.42
CA TYR A 838 -22.98 -2.46 14.03
C TYR A 838 -24.38 -2.07 13.52
N ALA A 839 -25.45 -2.45 14.22
CA ALA A 839 -26.82 -2.18 13.79
C ALA A 839 -27.21 -0.69 13.80
N ASN A 840 -26.46 0.17 14.51
CA ASN A 840 -26.88 1.54 14.81
C ASN A 840 -26.37 2.63 13.84
N SER A 841 -25.41 2.34 12.94
CA SER A 841 -24.89 3.35 12.00
C SER A 841 -25.83 3.61 10.82
N ILE A 842 -26.48 2.56 10.30
CA ILE A 842 -27.41 2.66 9.17
C ILE A 842 -28.65 3.51 9.52
N PRO A 843 -29.33 3.32 10.67
CA PRO A 843 -30.45 4.19 11.05
C PRO A 843 -30.07 5.66 11.13
N MET A 844 -28.90 5.99 11.71
CA MET A 844 -28.44 7.38 11.80
C MET A 844 -28.16 7.98 10.43
N TYR A 845 -27.50 7.22 9.55
CA TYR A 845 -27.29 7.62 8.16
C TYR A 845 -28.62 7.91 7.46
N ASN A 846 -29.62 7.06 7.67
CA ASN A 846 -30.93 7.22 7.04
C ASN A 846 -31.63 8.49 7.54
N THR A 847 -31.59 8.76 8.85
CA THR A 847 -32.14 10.00 9.40
C THR A 847 -31.49 11.24 8.78
N VAL A 848 -30.16 11.22 8.63
CA VAL A 848 -29.42 12.32 7.98
C VAL A 848 -29.78 12.45 6.50
N PHE A 849 -29.87 11.34 5.79
CA PHE A 849 -30.24 11.30 4.37
C PHE A 849 -31.66 11.82 4.13
N ASP A 850 -32.63 11.37 4.95
CA ASP A 850 -34.02 11.81 4.88
C ASP A 850 -34.14 13.31 5.15
N PHE A 851 -33.36 13.82 6.12
CA PHE A 851 -33.30 15.25 6.40
C PHE A 851 -32.73 16.06 5.22
N ILE A 852 -31.66 15.60 4.58
CA ILE A 852 -31.14 16.24 3.36
C ILE A 852 -32.20 16.22 2.25
N LEU A 853 -32.93 15.11 2.09
CA LEU A 853 -34.03 15.04 1.13
C LEU A 853 -35.13 16.06 1.43
N GLU A 854 -35.50 16.28 2.69
CA GLU A 854 -36.46 17.31 3.08
C GLU A 854 -35.99 18.70 2.68
N ILE A 855 -34.71 19.02 2.91
CA ILE A 855 -34.13 20.29 2.46
C ILE A 855 -34.22 20.38 0.94
N LEU A 856 -33.79 19.34 0.21
CA LEU A 856 -33.82 19.33 -1.25
C LEU A 856 -35.23 19.47 -1.82
N LYS A 857 -36.24 18.88 -1.19
CA LYS A 857 -37.67 19.02 -1.52
C LYS A 857 -38.18 20.44 -1.30
N SER A 858 -37.73 21.11 -0.24
CA SER A 858 -38.17 22.48 0.12
C SER A 858 -37.61 23.56 -0.81
N ARG A 859 -36.59 23.25 -1.62
CA ARG A 859 -35.93 24.22 -2.49
C ARG A 859 -36.81 24.58 -3.68
N LYS A 860 -36.85 25.89 -3.99
CA LYS A 860 -37.49 26.42 -5.22
C LYS A 860 -36.78 26.00 -6.51
N HIS A 861 -35.50 25.65 -6.42
CA HIS A 861 -34.68 25.24 -7.57
C HIS A 861 -33.89 23.97 -7.26
N PRO A 862 -33.75 23.05 -8.23
CA PRO A 862 -32.94 21.84 -8.06
C PRO A 862 -31.48 22.15 -7.69
N LEU A 863 -30.85 21.24 -6.96
CA LEU A 863 -29.45 21.28 -6.60
C LEU A 863 -28.58 21.34 -7.85
N GLN A 864 -27.81 22.42 -7.97
CA GLN A 864 -26.85 22.60 -9.06
C GLN A 864 -25.49 22.12 -8.58
N VAL A 865 -25.07 20.93 -8.99
CA VAL A 865 -23.80 20.30 -8.60
C VAL A 865 -23.13 19.65 -9.80
N ARG A 866 -21.80 19.73 -9.89
CA ARG A 866 -21.03 19.11 -10.96
C ARG A 866 -20.59 17.68 -10.66
N TYR A 867 -20.15 17.39 -9.44
CA TYR A 867 -19.75 16.08 -8.97
C TYR A 867 -20.60 15.68 -7.76
N LEU A 868 -21.31 14.56 -7.85
CA LEU A 868 -22.17 14.06 -6.78
C LEU A 868 -21.72 12.66 -6.39
N SER A 869 -21.36 12.47 -5.12
CA SER A 869 -21.02 11.15 -4.57
C SER A 869 -21.91 10.83 -3.40
N ILE A 870 -22.68 9.76 -3.50
CA ILE A 870 -23.74 9.44 -2.56
C ILE A 870 -23.68 7.97 -2.15
N SER A 871 -23.88 7.71 -0.86
CA SER A 871 -24.27 6.40 -0.38
C SER A 871 -25.81 6.31 -0.36
N ILE A 872 -26.40 5.20 -0.79
CA ILE A 872 -27.86 5.02 -0.77
C ILE A 872 -28.20 3.61 -0.32
N ASN A 873 -29.36 3.41 0.29
CA ASN A 873 -29.83 2.07 0.65
C ASN A 873 -30.51 1.35 -0.52
N GLY A 874 -30.94 2.05 -1.56
CA GLY A 874 -31.66 1.41 -2.65
C GLY A 874 -32.29 2.39 -3.61
N GLN A 875 -33.10 1.84 -4.52
CA GLN A 875 -33.67 2.55 -5.66
C GLN A 875 -34.46 3.80 -5.27
N ASP A 876 -35.35 3.70 -4.27
CA ASP A 876 -36.24 4.82 -3.89
C ASP A 876 -35.48 6.06 -3.44
N GLN A 877 -34.37 5.86 -2.72
CA GLN A 877 -33.51 6.95 -2.26
C GLN A 877 -32.78 7.62 -3.44
N LEU A 878 -32.29 6.83 -4.40
CA LEU A 878 -31.67 7.36 -5.62
C LEU A 878 -32.65 8.22 -6.42
N GLU A 879 -33.84 7.67 -6.71
CA GLU A 879 -34.83 8.36 -7.52
C GLU A 879 -35.34 9.63 -6.86
N THR A 880 -35.59 9.57 -5.55
CA THR A 880 -36.05 10.73 -4.79
C THR A 880 -34.99 11.82 -4.78
N LEU A 881 -33.72 11.49 -4.56
CA LEU A 881 -32.64 12.47 -4.56
C LEU A 881 -32.43 13.10 -5.94
N LEU A 882 -32.36 12.29 -7.00
CA LEU A 882 -32.08 12.78 -8.36
C LEU A 882 -33.19 13.68 -8.93
N LYS A 883 -34.46 13.52 -8.50
CA LYS A 883 -35.55 14.45 -8.84
C LYS A 883 -35.27 15.90 -8.41
N HIS A 884 -34.43 16.08 -7.40
CA HIS A 884 -34.04 17.39 -6.89
C HIS A 884 -32.64 17.83 -7.31
N VAL A 885 -32.00 17.15 -8.28
CA VAL A 885 -30.69 17.54 -8.84
C VAL A 885 -30.87 18.04 -10.28
N LYS A 886 -30.23 19.17 -10.61
CA LYS A 886 -30.30 19.76 -11.96
C LYS A 886 -29.49 18.91 -12.95
N SER A 887 -30.17 18.14 -13.79
CA SER A 887 -29.54 17.18 -14.71
C SER A 887 -28.57 17.77 -15.71
N THR A 888 -28.74 19.04 -16.09
CA THR A 888 -27.85 19.76 -16.99
C THR A 888 -26.54 20.23 -16.34
N GLU A 889 -26.39 20.13 -15.02
CA GLU A 889 -25.16 20.56 -14.33
C GLU A 889 -24.26 19.41 -13.90
N LEU A 890 -24.85 18.23 -13.70
CA LEU A 890 -24.18 17.04 -13.17
C LEU A 890 -23.32 16.37 -14.25
N LYS A 891 -22.01 16.28 -13.99
CA LYS A 891 -21.03 15.65 -14.89
C LYS A 891 -20.47 14.34 -14.35
N TYR A 892 -20.40 14.19 -13.03
CA TYR A 892 -19.85 13.00 -12.38
C TYR A 892 -20.81 12.52 -11.31
N LEU A 893 -21.18 11.24 -11.36
CA LEU A 893 -22.06 10.62 -10.40
C LEU A 893 -21.40 9.35 -9.85
N GLU A 894 -21.26 9.30 -8.54
CA GLU A 894 -20.78 8.14 -7.81
C GLU A 894 -21.85 7.67 -6.83
N ILE A 895 -22.19 6.38 -6.90
CA ILE A 895 -23.22 5.74 -6.09
C ILE A 895 -22.57 4.58 -5.34
N SER A 896 -22.72 4.51 -4.03
CA SER A 896 -22.24 3.38 -3.23
C SER A 896 -23.31 2.87 -2.28
N GLU A 897 -23.27 1.59 -1.91
CA GLU A 897 -24.06 1.12 -0.77
C GLU A 897 -23.39 1.60 0.53
N PRO A 898 -24.13 2.05 1.57
CA PRO A 898 -23.55 2.33 2.87
C PRO A 898 -22.98 1.02 3.43
N ARG A 899 -21.65 0.91 3.47
CA ARG A 899 -20.94 -0.33 3.82
C ARG A 899 -21.38 -0.78 5.22
N ASN A 900 -21.75 -2.04 5.35
CA ASN A 900 -21.66 -2.80 6.60
C ASN A 900 -20.87 -4.07 6.30
N LYS A 901 -19.57 -4.06 6.64
CA LYS A 901 -18.64 -5.14 6.29
C LYS A 901 -19.08 -6.53 6.79
N GLN A 902 -20.07 -6.62 7.68
CA GLN A 902 -20.49 -7.86 8.32
C GLN A 902 -21.76 -8.51 7.74
N LEU A 903 -22.50 -7.85 6.82
CA LEU A 903 -23.86 -8.28 6.46
C LEU A 903 -24.14 -8.51 4.95
N ALA A 904 -23.24 -8.16 4.04
CA ALA A 904 -23.54 -8.21 2.61
C ALA A 904 -23.26 -9.59 1.97
N THR A 905 -24.11 -10.59 2.21
CA THR A 905 -24.19 -11.79 1.34
C THR A 905 -25.05 -11.58 0.09
N VAL A 906 -25.91 -10.55 0.08
CA VAL A 906 -26.79 -10.23 -1.06
C VAL A 906 -26.58 -8.78 -1.48
N LYS A 907 -26.02 -8.57 -2.68
CA LYS A 907 -25.92 -7.24 -3.28
C LYS A 907 -27.30 -6.75 -3.69
N ARG A 908 -27.61 -5.49 -3.38
CA ARG A 908 -28.88 -4.87 -3.79
C ARG A 908 -28.86 -4.51 -5.28
N GLU A 909 -30.04 -4.47 -5.87
CA GLU A 909 -30.22 -4.11 -7.28
C GLU A 909 -30.52 -2.61 -7.44
N LEU A 910 -29.98 -1.97 -8.48
CA LEU A 910 -30.28 -0.59 -8.88
C LEU A 910 -30.66 -0.52 -10.35
N ASN A 911 -31.80 0.10 -10.63
CA ASN A 911 -32.21 0.49 -11.97
C ASN A 911 -31.79 1.94 -12.24
N LEU A 912 -30.85 2.13 -13.14
CA LEU A 912 -30.27 3.43 -13.49
C LEU A 912 -30.94 4.07 -14.71
N ASP A 913 -32.10 3.60 -15.17
CA ASP A 913 -32.81 4.16 -16.33
C ASP A 913 -33.25 5.61 -16.09
N ILE A 914 -33.39 6.03 -14.83
CA ILE A 914 -33.60 7.44 -14.47
C ILE A 914 -32.48 8.36 -15.00
N LEU A 915 -31.27 7.83 -15.20
CA LEU A 915 -30.12 8.57 -15.73
C LEU A 915 -30.23 8.87 -17.24
N LYS A 916 -31.22 8.31 -17.96
CA LYS A 916 -31.51 8.69 -19.36
C LYS A 916 -31.80 10.18 -19.52
N ASN A 917 -32.34 10.81 -18.47
CA ASN A 917 -32.64 12.25 -18.43
C ASN A 917 -31.42 13.11 -18.03
N PHE A 918 -30.28 12.47 -17.75
CA PHE A 918 -29.03 13.12 -17.33
C PHE A 918 -27.98 13.08 -18.45
N GLY A 919 -28.29 13.78 -19.55
CA GLY A 919 -27.45 13.82 -20.76
C GLY A 919 -26.03 14.38 -20.57
N ASN A 920 -25.77 15.10 -19.47
CA ASN A 920 -24.48 15.73 -19.20
C ASN A 920 -23.53 14.90 -18.32
N ILE A 921 -23.95 13.71 -17.85
CA ILE A 921 -23.06 12.84 -17.08
C ILE A 921 -21.98 12.27 -18.00
N GLU A 922 -20.73 12.55 -17.66
CA GLU A 922 -19.54 12.07 -18.34
C GLU A 922 -18.99 10.81 -17.66
N ASP A 923 -19.07 10.71 -16.33
CA ASP A 923 -18.56 9.57 -15.55
C ASP A 923 -19.58 9.08 -14.53
N LEU A 924 -19.83 7.76 -14.53
CA LEU A 924 -20.72 7.07 -13.63
C LEU A 924 -19.96 5.93 -12.94
N LEU A 925 -19.86 6.01 -11.62
CA LEU A 925 -19.26 4.99 -10.76
C LEU A 925 -20.34 4.40 -9.85
N VAL A 926 -20.46 3.08 -9.83
CA VAL A 926 -21.44 2.37 -8.99
C VAL A 926 -20.72 1.26 -8.22
N PHE A 927 -20.64 1.43 -6.92
CA PHE A 927 -20.00 0.50 -5.99
C PHE A 927 -21.04 -0.27 -5.19
N ASP A 928 -20.77 -1.54 -4.93
CA ASP A 928 -21.54 -2.43 -4.05
C ASP A 928 -23.01 -2.73 -4.47
N PHE A 929 -23.46 -2.24 -5.62
CA PHE A 929 -24.77 -2.57 -6.22
C PHE A 929 -24.68 -3.46 -7.48
N LEU A 930 -25.80 -4.10 -7.82
CA LEU A 930 -26.07 -4.78 -9.09
C LEU A 930 -26.95 -3.91 -9.99
N ILE A 931 -26.38 -3.42 -11.10
CA ILE A 931 -27.07 -2.56 -12.07
C ILE A 931 -28.01 -3.42 -12.93
N THR A 932 -29.31 -3.18 -12.85
CA THR A 932 -30.32 -3.91 -13.64
C THR A 932 -30.63 -3.24 -14.98
N SER A 933 -30.26 -1.97 -15.14
CA SER A 933 -30.36 -1.26 -16.42
C SER A 933 -29.49 -1.89 -17.49
N SER A 934 -29.97 -1.85 -18.73
CA SER A 934 -29.15 -2.25 -19.88
C SER A 934 -27.99 -1.27 -20.08
N LEU A 935 -26.86 -1.77 -20.60
CA LEU A 935 -25.74 -0.90 -20.95
C LEU A 935 -26.12 0.12 -22.04
N GLU A 936 -27.08 -0.22 -22.91
CA GLU A 936 -27.65 0.68 -23.93
C GLU A 936 -28.38 1.88 -23.31
N SER A 937 -29.08 1.66 -22.21
CA SER A 937 -29.78 2.69 -21.44
C SER A 937 -28.82 3.77 -20.91
N LEU A 938 -27.55 3.42 -20.74
CA LEU A 938 -26.45 4.30 -20.29
C LEU A 938 -25.51 4.72 -21.42
N SER A 939 -25.94 4.57 -22.69
CA SER A 939 -25.10 4.79 -23.87
C SER A 939 -24.70 6.26 -24.11
N HIS A 940 -25.39 7.22 -23.51
CA HIS A 940 -25.04 8.64 -23.54
C HIS A 940 -23.91 9.00 -22.56
N ILE A 941 -23.71 8.21 -21.51
CA ILE A 941 -22.67 8.45 -20.50
C ILE A 941 -21.32 8.03 -21.07
N LEU A 942 -20.26 8.83 -20.94
CA LEU A 942 -18.98 8.49 -21.55
C LEU A 942 -18.27 7.34 -20.83
N LYS A 943 -18.30 7.31 -19.50
CA LYS A 943 -17.66 6.29 -18.68
C LYS A 943 -18.65 5.69 -17.69
N VAL A 944 -18.68 4.36 -17.65
CA VAL A 944 -19.53 3.61 -16.72
C VAL A 944 -18.67 2.54 -16.08
N ARG A 945 -18.57 2.56 -14.76
CA ARG A 945 -17.93 1.51 -13.95
C ARG A 945 -18.94 1.00 -12.93
N GLY A 946 -19.18 -0.29 -12.93
CA GLY A 946 -20.13 -0.93 -12.02
C GLY A 946 -20.36 -2.39 -12.36
N LYS A 947 -21.08 -3.09 -11.48
CA LYS A 947 -21.46 -4.49 -11.69
C LYS A 947 -22.88 -4.58 -12.21
N PHE A 948 -23.07 -5.08 -13.43
CA PHE A 948 -24.38 -5.28 -14.06
C PHE A 948 -24.97 -6.63 -13.64
N LYS A 949 -26.27 -6.68 -13.35
CA LYS A 949 -26.97 -7.94 -13.12
C LYS A 949 -26.92 -8.82 -14.36
N LYS A 950 -27.16 -8.23 -15.53
CA LYS A 950 -27.15 -8.94 -16.81
C LYS A 950 -26.57 -8.08 -17.92
N ILE A 951 -25.67 -8.65 -18.72
CA ILE A 951 -25.12 -8.00 -19.90
C ILE A 951 -25.05 -8.97 -21.07
N THR A 952 -25.25 -8.48 -22.29
CA THR A 952 -25.12 -9.30 -23.51
C THR A 952 -23.95 -8.85 -24.40
N ALA A 953 -23.45 -9.75 -25.24
CA ALA A 953 -22.36 -9.45 -26.17
C ALA A 953 -22.75 -8.35 -27.17
N THR A 954 -24.02 -8.32 -27.56
CA THR A 954 -24.59 -7.31 -28.48
C THR A 954 -24.61 -5.91 -27.84
N GLN A 955 -24.86 -5.81 -26.54
CA GLN A 955 -24.82 -4.53 -25.82
C GLN A 955 -23.40 -3.98 -25.75
N ILE A 956 -22.41 -4.84 -25.46
CA ILE A 956 -20.99 -4.45 -25.45
C ILE A 956 -20.55 -4.03 -26.87
N LEU A 957 -20.97 -4.75 -27.91
CA LEU A 957 -20.69 -4.40 -29.30
C LEU A 957 -21.27 -3.04 -29.69
N SER A 958 -22.56 -2.82 -29.41
CA SER A 958 -23.24 -1.56 -29.71
C SER A 958 -22.55 -0.38 -29.02
N ARG A 959 -22.08 -0.58 -27.79
CA ARG A 959 -21.32 0.42 -27.05
C ARG A 959 -19.95 0.71 -27.67
N LYS A 960 -19.22 -0.33 -28.09
CA LYS A 960 -17.96 -0.21 -28.84
C LYS A 960 -18.17 0.59 -30.12
N GLU A 961 -19.16 0.23 -30.93
CA GLU A 961 -19.44 0.91 -32.19
C GLU A 961 -19.85 2.36 -32.01
N THR A 962 -20.69 2.66 -31.01
CA THR A 962 -21.10 4.03 -30.68
C THR A 962 -19.88 4.88 -30.35
N HIS A 963 -18.93 4.33 -29.59
CA HIS A 963 -17.68 5.03 -29.26
C HIS A 963 -16.80 5.27 -30.49
N LEU A 964 -16.61 4.25 -31.33
CA LEU A 964 -15.83 4.37 -32.56
C LEU A 964 -16.45 5.39 -33.55
N LYS A 965 -17.77 5.49 -33.61
CA LYS A 965 -18.49 6.44 -34.49
C LYS A 965 -18.48 7.89 -33.97
N SER A 966 -18.44 8.09 -32.65
CA SER A 966 -18.62 9.43 -32.05
C SER A 966 -17.53 10.45 -32.37
N GLY A 967 -16.36 10.05 -32.89
CA GLY A 967 -15.26 10.95 -33.25
C GLY A 967 -14.67 11.80 -32.10
N SER A 968 -15.22 11.69 -30.89
CA SER A 968 -14.88 12.53 -29.74
C SER A 968 -13.51 12.15 -29.17
N GLN A 969 -12.68 13.17 -28.86
CA GLN A 969 -11.29 12.97 -28.42
C GLN A 969 -11.19 12.01 -27.21
N PRO A 970 -10.44 10.89 -27.33
CA PRO A 970 -10.47 9.83 -26.34
C PRO A 970 -9.24 9.93 -25.43
N TRP A 971 -9.36 10.64 -24.31
CA TRP A 971 -8.50 10.34 -23.15
C TRP A 971 -8.94 8.97 -22.62
N PHE A 972 -7.97 8.07 -22.44
CA PHE A 972 -8.08 6.67 -21.99
C PHE A 972 -9.43 6.34 -21.28
N ARG A 973 -10.32 5.62 -21.99
CA ARG A 973 -11.62 5.19 -21.47
C ARG A 973 -11.56 3.70 -21.16
N ASP A 974 -11.19 3.40 -19.92
CA ASP A 974 -11.26 2.04 -19.38
C ASP A 974 -12.73 1.73 -19.09
N TYR A 975 -13.36 0.88 -19.91
CA TYR A 975 -14.64 0.28 -19.56
C TYR A 975 -14.35 -0.94 -18.69
N TYR A 976 -14.64 -0.78 -17.41
CA TYR A 976 -14.58 -1.87 -16.46
C TYR A 976 -16.01 -2.28 -16.13
N ILE A 977 -16.51 -3.26 -16.90
CA ILE A 977 -17.86 -3.77 -16.76
C ILE A 977 -17.76 -5.07 -15.99
N LYS A 978 -18.28 -5.06 -14.75
CA LYS A 978 -18.46 -6.31 -14.02
C LYS A 978 -19.87 -6.84 -14.29
N TYR A 979 -20.10 -8.13 -14.22
CA TYR A 979 -21.45 -8.68 -14.39
C TYR A 979 -21.77 -9.88 -13.47
N ASP A 980 -23.05 -10.19 -13.29
CA ASP A 980 -23.52 -11.44 -12.65
C ASP A 980 -23.93 -12.47 -13.71
N GLU A 981 -24.81 -12.09 -14.64
CA GLU A 981 -25.30 -12.93 -15.73
C GLU A 981 -24.77 -12.45 -17.09
N PHE A 982 -24.22 -13.37 -17.89
CA PHE A 982 -23.81 -13.11 -19.28
C PHE A 982 -24.30 -14.24 -20.18
N PRO A 983 -25.56 -14.21 -20.63
CA PRO A 983 -26.21 -15.34 -21.30
C PRO A 983 -25.59 -15.72 -22.66
N ASP A 984 -24.96 -14.78 -23.37
CA ASP A 984 -24.33 -15.00 -24.68
C ASP A 984 -22.82 -14.75 -24.65
N LYS A 985 -22.14 -15.12 -23.56
CA LYS A 985 -20.69 -14.90 -23.37
C LYS A 985 -19.84 -15.50 -24.50
N SER A 986 -20.22 -16.66 -25.04
CA SER A 986 -19.50 -17.29 -26.17
C SER A 986 -19.44 -16.37 -27.41
N ARG A 987 -20.50 -15.60 -27.64
CA ARG A 987 -20.63 -14.67 -28.77
C ARG A 987 -19.69 -13.47 -28.65
N LEU A 988 -19.18 -13.14 -27.46
CA LEU A 988 -18.16 -12.09 -27.33
C LEU A 988 -16.90 -12.45 -28.12
N PHE A 989 -16.43 -13.70 -28.05
CA PHE A 989 -15.23 -14.12 -28.77
C PHE A 989 -15.43 -14.06 -30.29
N GLU A 990 -16.63 -14.38 -30.76
CA GLU A 990 -17.00 -14.22 -32.18
C GLU A 990 -16.99 -12.74 -32.61
N LEU A 991 -17.54 -11.85 -31.78
CA LEU A 991 -17.71 -10.43 -32.11
C LEU A 991 -16.44 -9.57 -31.89
N PHE A 992 -15.63 -9.93 -30.90
CA PHE A 992 -14.48 -9.16 -30.44
C PHE A 992 -13.14 -9.81 -30.80
N GLY A 993 -13.15 -11.06 -31.26
CA GLY A 993 -11.95 -11.86 -31.49
C GLY A 993 -11.32 -12.36 -30.19
N ALA A 994 -10.09 -12.85 -30.29
CA ALA A 994 -9.32 -13.28 -29.12
C ALA A 994 -9.02 -12.07 -28.20
N PRO A 995 -9.27 -12.16 -26.89
CA PRO A 995 -8.88 -11.12 -25.94
C PRO A 995 -7.36 -11.00 -25.84
N ILE A 996 -6.88 -9.83 -25.41
CA ILE A 996 -5.45 -9.62 -25.13
C ILE A 996 -5.08 -10.23 -23.77
N GLU A 997 -6.00 -10.17 -22.82
CA GLU A 997 -5.83 -10.75 -21.48
C GLU A 997 -7.09 -11.54 -21.12
N ASN A 998 -6.93 -12.75 -20.60
CA ASN A 998 -8.05 -13.56 -20.14
C ASN A 998 -7.67 -14.23 -18.83
N PHE A 999 -8.09 -13.62 -17.73
CA PHE A 999 -7.88 -14.12 -16.38
C PHE A 999 -9.16 -14.80 -15.87
N SER A 1000 -9.06 -15.60 -14.81
CA SER A 1000 -10.20 -16.26 -14.19
C SER A 1000 -11.27 -15.28 -13.68
N SER A 1001 -10.86 -14.04 -13.34
CA SER A 1001 -11.74 -13.00 -12.80
C SER A 1001 -12.17 -11.92 -13.80
N TRP A 1002 -11.56 -11.84 -15.00
CA TRP A 1002 -11.85 -10.81 -16.01
C TRP A 1002 -11.20 -11.09 -17.37
N THR A 1003 -11.87 -10.68 -18.45
CA THR A 1003 -11.40 -10.78 -19.83
C THR A 1003 -11.30 -9.40 -20.46
N THR A 1004 -10.19 -9.10 -21.13
CA THR A 1004 -9.91 -7.78 -21.70
C THR A 1004 -9.58 -7.84 -23.20
N TRP A 1005 -10.27 -7.01 -23.98
CA TRP A 1005 -10.01 -6.78 -25.41
C TRP A 1005 -9.50 -5.36 -25.66
N LYS A 1006 -8.69 -5.18 -26.70
CA LYS A 1006 -8.15 -3.88 -27.12
C LYS A 1006 -8.40 -3.67 -28.61
N PHE A 1007 -9.01 -2.55 -28.96
CA PHE A 1007 -9.34 -2.18 -30.34
C PHE A 1007 -8.61 -0.91 -30.75
N ASN A 1008 -7.90 -0.93 -31.88
CA ASN A 1008 -7.31 0.28 -32.43
C ASN A 1008 -8.43 1.21 -32.92
N ILE A 1009 -8.34 2.50 -32.59
CA ILE A 1009 -9.28 3.51 -33.08
C ILE A 1009 -8.77 3.94 -34.47
N PRO A 1010 -9.59 3.84 -35.54
CA PRO A 1010 -9.16 4.24 -36.88
C PRO A 1010 -8.63 5.67 -36.92
N LYS A 1011 -7.47 5.87 -37.57
CA LYS A 1011 -6.78 7.18 -37.69
C LYS A 1011 -6.28 7.76 -36.35
N SER A 1012 -6.06 6.91 -35.35
CA SER A 1012 -5.52 7.27 -34.05
C SER A 1012 -4.48 6.23 -33.61
N GLU A 1013 -3.40 6.67 -32.98
CA GLU A 1013 -2.43 5.77 -32.31
C GLU A 1013 -2.99 5.21 -30.98
N ARG A 1014 -4.25 5.52 -30.64
CA ARG A 1014 -4.91 5.14 -29.39
C ARG A 1014 -5.84 3.94 -29.57
N ASN A 1015 -6.13 3.30 -28.45
CA ASN A 1015 -6.91 2.06 -28.43
C ASN A 1015 -8.08 2.17 -27.42
N LEU A 1016 -9.18 1.48 -27.70
CA LEU A 1016 -10.30 1.25 -26.80
C LEU A 1016 -10.08 -0.09 -26.07
N GLN A 1017 -10.06 -0.05 -24.74
CA GLN A 1017 -9.97 -1.25 -23.90
C GLN A 1017 -11.35 -1.58 -23.32
N VAL A 1018 -11.78 -2.82 -23.47
CA VAL A 1018 -13.03 -3.34 -22.93
C VAL A 1018 -12.69 -4.50 -22.01
N SER A 1019 -12.89 -4.33 -20.71
CA SER A 1019 -12.70 -5.37 -19.70
C SER A 1019 -14.06 -5.81 -19.16
N SER A 1020 -14.28 -7.12 -19.14
CA SER A 1020 -15.51 -7.78 -18.70
C SER A 1020 -15.15 -8.73 -17.56
N SER A 1021 -15.67 -8.50 -16.34
CA SER A 1021 -15.36 -9.32 -15.15
C SER A 1021 -16.56 -10.03 -14.56
#